data_AF-A0A2N7DIT1-F1
#
_entry.id   AF-A0A2N7DIT1-F1
#
_cell.length_a   1.000
_cell.length_b   1.000
_cell.length_c   1.000
_cell.angle_alpha   90.00
_cell.angle_beta   90.00
_cell.angle_gamma   90.00
#
_symmetry.space_group_name_H-M   'P 1'
#
loop_
_entity.id
_entity.type
_entity.pdbx_description
1 polymer ?
#
loop_
_entity_poly.entity_id
_entity_poly.type
_entity_poly.pdbx_seq_one_letter_code
_entity_poly.pdbx_strand_id
1 'polypeptide(L)'
;MSRYALLYLENQPMVAKQIASDLACFASKFDIHSARTIEDAEHALSSMKLQGQTLALVIASHEQALNGARFLTHLDKQSHTQQARKILISDANDIHTILSVVNDGRLDHCLTKPLQSNQLHDIVLKELTTFILACKEADLLRYSSILDQPKIMRGHIERQLHDYRVGFIHDFHKLSDVDLAQQVINALRQFFSQQDDSHACRTYSTDHLLTKEGEPNRFLWFITRGEVSLYKKDDMGVQREVVRHKKGNIVGGMSFVTGEDSFSTAITLTQTEVIKLDKDIFAQVMHTNDRLLPLFTNLLLRHFNRRLQRSIDTKIILQKTLESLELAHQQLIEREKMAMLGQLVAGVAHELNNPIAAILRGAETLTQTLNELMQQPISTDNQQQAIKLMQHALCSHPMSTSQIRSETKSLTSLTNDRLAAKKIVQFGLHQNEPFIQQLKKNKKLALANINEFEKCYLAGTTLRSINVCAQRIADMVRSLKGYARPDDESLQVVDIHEGIEDTLVIFENRLKRHNLTKEYQPLPEIQCQPVVLQQVWTNLISNALDALPSQGQLLVKTELSNINNREYIVISIRDDGCGMSEDVIEKIFELNYTTKKEGHFGLGIGLSVCQQIINSHNGWIKAESKPGLYTLMQVGLPTGKHIEPATLR
;
A
#
# COMPACT_ATOMS: atom_id res chain seq x y z
N MET A 1 56.53 -47.73 10.18
CA MET A 1 56.15 -47.24 11.52
C MET A 1 54.87 -46.45 11.39
N SER A 2 53.87 -46.84 12.16
CA SER A 2 52.59 -46.14 12.19
C SER A 2 52.75 -44.82 12.95
N ARG A 3 51.89 -43.84 12.65
CA ARG A 3 51.87 -42.55 13.37
C ARG A 3 51.36 -42.72 14.82
N TYR A 4 50.54 -43.74 15.04
CA TYR A 4 49.84 -44.01 16.29
C TYR A 4 50.18 -45.39 16.83
N ALA A 5 50.29 -45.49 18.15
CA ALA A 5 50.63 -46.73 18.86
C ALA A 5 49.59 -47.14 19.91
N LEU A 6 49.51 -48.43 20.21
CA LEU A 6 48.72 -49.05 21.27
C LEU A 6 49.66 -49.64 22.31
N LEU A 7 49.33 -49.49 23.59
CA LEU A 7 50.08 -50.11 24.68
C LEU A 7 49.15 -50.95 25.55
N TYR A 8 49.51 -52.19 25.82
CA TYR A 8 48.80 -52.98 26.83
C TYR A 8 49.74 -53.49 27.93
N LEU A 9 49.27 -53.39 29.18
CA LEU A 9 49.98 -53.77 30.40
C LEU A 9 49.27 -54.96 31.06
N GLU A 10 49.85 -56.15 30.94
CA GLU A 10 49.28 -57.40 31.46
C GLU A 10 50.41 -58.37 31.86
N ASN A 11 50.38 -58.83 33.12
CA ASN A 11 51.38 -59.73 33.69
C ASN A 11 50.98 -61.21 33.54
N GLN A 12 49.70 -61.53 33.32
CA GLN A 12 49.21 -62.89 33.12
C GLN A 12 49.34 -63.35 31.66
N PRO A 13 50.10 -64.42 31.35
CA PRO A 13 50.34 -64.84 29.96
C PRO A 13 49.09 -65.21 29.15
N MET A 14 48.08 -65.79 29.80
CA MET A 14 46.83 -66.19 29.14
C MET A 14 45.99 -64.99 28.72
N VAL A 15 45.83 -64.02 29.62
CA VAL A 15 45.09 -62.78 29.34
C VAL A 15 45.85 -61.91 28.33
N ALA A 16 47.18 -61.83 28.44
CA ALA A 16 48.02 -61.12 27.48
C ALA A 16 47.88 -61.69 26.05
N LYS A 17 47.75 -63.02 25.92
CA LYS A 17 47.53 -63.68 24.62
C LYS A 17 46.13 -63.38 24.06
N GLN A 18 45.11 -63.31 24.93
CA GLN A 18 43.76 -62.92 24.56
C GLN A 18 43.72 -61.46 24.06
N ILE A 19 44.33 -60.52 24.80
CA ILE A 19 44.45 -59.12 24.40
C ILE A 19 45.19 -58.99 23.06
N ALA A 20 46.32 -59.69 22.88
CA ALA A 20 47.07 -59.65 21.64
C ALA A 20 46.26 -60.18 20.44
N SER A 21 45.43 -61.20 20.64
CA SER A 21 44.53 -61.72 19.61
C SER A 21 43.45 -60.70 19.22
N ASP A 22 42.82 -60.06 20.20
CA ASP A 22 41.77 -59.06 19.96
C ASP A 22 42.31 -57.80 19.26
N LEU A 23 43.58 -57.46 19.53
CA LEU A 23 44.26 -56.32 18.95
C LEU A 23 44.88 -56.57 17.57
N ALA A 24 45.01 -57.82 17.12
CA ALA A 24 45.77 -58.19 15.91
C ALA A 24 45.24 -57.51 14.63
N CYS A 25 43.93 -57.29 14.54
CA CYS A 25 43.30 -56.60 13.40
C CYS A 25 43.74 -55.14 13.24
N PHE A 26 44.13 -54.46 14.33
CA PHE A 26 44.58 -53.07 14.34
C PHE A 26 46.06 -52.90 13.95
N ALA A 27 46.84 -53.99 13.97
CA ALA A 27 48.30 -53.98 13.73
C ALA A 27 48.70 -53.47 12.33
N SER A 28 47.76 -53.44 11.38
CA SER A 28 48.00 -52.94 10.03
C SER A 28 48.13 -51.40 9.93
N LYS A 29 47.63 -50.66 10.95
CA LYS A 29 47.68 -49.18 10.99
C LYS A 29 48.13 -48.60 12.33
N PHE A 30 48.27 -49.42 13.36
CA PHE A 30 48.73 -49.04 14.68
C PHE A 30 49.89 -49.95 15.11
N ASP A 31 50.92 -49.36 15.72
CA ASP A 31 52.04 -50.14 16.27
C ASP A 31 51.67 -50.61 17.68
N ILE A 32 51.76 -51.92 17.95
CA ILE A 32 51.25 -52.52 19.20
C ILE A 32 52.41 -52.90 20.11
N HIS A 33 52.39 -52.39 21.34
CA HIS A 33 53.41 -52.62 22.36
C HIS A 33 52.81 -53.34 23.56
N SER A 34 53.56 -54.32 24.08
CA SER A 34 53.18 -55.12 25.24
C SER A 34 54.15 -54.86 26.39
N ALA A 35 53.63 -54.66 27.60
CA ALA A 35 54.40 -54.54 28.83
C ALA A 35 53.91 -55.54 29.88
N ARG A 36 54.83 -56.13 30.65
CA ARG A 36 54.50 -57.04 31.75
C ARG A 36 54.62 -56.37 33.12
N THR A 37 55.43 -55.32 33.20
CA THR A 37 55.61 -54.50 34.40
C THR A 37 55.36 -53.02 34.07
N ILE A 38 55.13 -52.20 35.11
CA ILE A 38 54.96 -50.75 34.94
C ILE A 38 56.24 -50.11 34.39
N GLU A 39 57.42 -50.59 34.79
CA GLU A 39 58.72 -50.11 34.29
C GLU A 39 58.86 -50.38 32.78
N ASP A 40 58.47 -51.57 32.31
CA ASP A 40 58.47 -51.89 30.87
C ASP A 40 57.54 -50.95 30.08
N ALA A 41 56.38 -50.62 30.66
CA ALA A 41 55.42 -49.72 30.04
C ALA A 41 55.97 -48.29 29.95
N GLU A 42 56.63 -47.79 31.00
CA GLU A 42 57.28 -46.47 30.99
C GLU A 42 58.46 -46.40 30.00
N HIS A 43 59.22 -47.49 29.85
CA HIS A 43 60.25 -47.60 28.81
C HIS A 43 59.65 -47.57 27.40
N ALA A 44 58.54 -48.28 27.16
CA ALA A 44 57.85 -48.26 25.89
C ALA A 44 57.34 -46.85 25.53
N LEU A 45 56.74 -46.14 26.49
CA LEU A 45 56.29 -44.75 26.31
C LEU A 45 57.44 -43.80 25.99
N SER A 46 58.56 -43.94 26.69
CA SER A 46 59.76 -43.13 26.44
C SER A 46 60.34 -43.36 25.04
N SER A 47 60.31 -44.61 24.56
CA SER A 47 60.72 -44.98 23.20
C SER A 47 59.78 -44.39 22.14
N MET A 48 58.46 -44.47 22.34
CA MET A 48 57.46 -43.86 21.44
C MET A 48 57.66 -42.34 21.32
N LYS A 49 57.93 -41.67 22.45
CA LYS A 49 58.21 -40.24 22.49
C LYS A 49 59.44 -39.85 21.67
N LEU A 50 60.54 -40.62 21.80
CA LEU A 50 61.76 -40.40 21.01
C LEU A 50 61.53 -40.60 19.51
N GLN A 51 60.61 -41.49 19.15
CA GLN A 51 60.23 -41.78 17.75
C GLN A 51 59.15 -40.83 17.20
N GLY A 52 58.64 -39.90 18.01
CA GLY A 52 57.56 -39.00 17.61
C GLY A 52 56.21 -39.70 17.39
N GLN A 53 56.03 -40.92 17.90
CA GLN A 53 54.77 -41.65 17.83
C GLN A 53 53.81 -41.17 18.91
N THR A 54 52.54 -41.00 18.54
CA THR A 54 51.49 -40.60 19.47
C THR A 54 50.76 -41.83 20.00
N LEU A 55 50.61 -41.93 21.32
CA LEU A 55 49.87 -43.02 21.94
C LEU A 55 48.36 -42.83 21.71
N ALA A 56 47.72 -43.78 21.04
CA ALA A 56 46.28 -43.72 20.74
C ALA A 56 45.43 -44.34 21.85
N LEU A 57 45.86 -45.47 22.42
CA LEU A 57 45.10 -46.20 23.42
C LEU A 57 45.99 -47.03 24.33
N VAL A 58 45.61 -47.09 25.61
CA VAL A 58 46.26 -47.88 26.64
C VAL A 58 45.27 -48.81 27.32
N ILE A 59 45.62 -50.08 27.40
CA ILE A 59 44.89 -51.10 28.17
C ILE A 59 45.75 -51.47 29.37
N ALA A 60 45.24 -51.34 30.59
CA ALA A 60 45.97 -51.77 31.78
C ALA A 60 45.12 -52.72 32.62
N SER A 61 45.70 -53.85 32.99
CA SER A 61 45.09 -54.78 33.95
C SER A 61 45.41 -54.37 35.38
N HIS A 62 44.43 -54.52 36.28
CA HIS A 62 44.57 -54.26 37.71
C HIS A 62 44.45 -55.56 38.50
N GLU A 63 45.51 -55.91 39.22
CA GLU A 63 45.59 -57.06 40.13
C GLU A 63 46.45 -56.67 41.36
N GLN A 64 46.42 -57.47 42.42
CA GLN A 64 47.21 -57.21 43.64
C GLN A 64 48.71 -57.00 43.39
N ALA A 65 49.28 -57.64 42.36
CA ALA A 65 50.68 -57.51 41.96
C ALA A 65 50.95 -56.40 40.92
N LEU A 66 49.91 -55.85 40.28
CA LEU A 66 50.02 -54.92 39.16
C LEU A 66 49.00 -53.78 39.30
N ASN A 67 49.46 -52.61 39.71
CA ASN A 67 48.58 -51.45 39.91
C ASN A 67 48.32 -50.67 38.61
N GLY A 68 47.64 -51.32 37.65
CA GLY A 68 47.27 -50.70 36.36
C GLY A 68 46.39 -49.44 36.51
N ALA A 69 45.53 -49.41 37.53
CA ALA A 69 44.73 -48.25 37.92
C ALA A 69 45.59 -46.98 38.14
N ARG A 70 46.62 -47.08 38.99
CA ARG A 70 47.54 -45.95 39.28
C ARG A 70 48.41 -45.58 38.08
N PHE A 71 48.74 -46.54 37.23
CA PHE A 71 49.49 -46.27 36.00
C PHE A 71 48.67 -45.40 35.04
N LEU A 72 47.40 -45.74 34.78
CA LEU A 72 46.53 -44.95 33.90
C LEU A 72 46.31 -43.51 34.37
N THR A 73 46.24 -43.28 35.69
CA THR A 73 46.13 -41.93 36.26
C THR A 73 47.43 -41.12 36.13
N HIS A 74 48.60 -41.77 36.11
CA HIS A 74 49.88 -41.08 35.89
C HIS A 74 50.10 -40.64 34.45
N LEU A 75 49.48 -41.31 33.47
CA LEU A 75 49.57 -40.95 32.05
C LEU A 75 49.01 -39.57 31.73
N ASP A 76 48.11 -39.01 32.55
CA ASP A 76 47.58 -37.66 32.34
C ASP A 76 48.58 -36.55 32.66
N LYS A 77 49.61 -36.85 33.47
CA LYS A 77 50.64 -35.86 33.84
C LYS A 77 51.63 -35.60 32.70
N GLN A 78 51.57 -36.37 31.62
CA GLN A 78 52.49 -36.30 30.49
C GLN A 78 51.76 -35.78 29.24
N SER A 79 52.30 -34.73 28.62
CA SER A 79 51.67 -34.03 27.48
C SER A 79 51.49 -34.87 26.21
N HIS A 80 52.27 -35.94 26.03
CA HIS A 80 52.27 -36.79 24.83
C HIS A 80 51.37 -38.03 24.95
N THR A 81 50.82 -38.29 26.14
CA THR A 81 49.89 -39.40 26.44
C THR A 81 48.52 -38.91 26.89
N GLN A 82 48.34 -37.60 27.06
CA GLN A 82 47.11 -36.96 27.55
C GLN A 82 45.89 -37.20 26.64
N GLN A 83 46.10 -37.38 25.34
CA GLN A 83 45.02 -37.64 24.38
C GLN A 83 44.72 -39.13 24.19
N ALA A 84 45.51 -40.02 24.78
CA ALA A 84 45.35 -41.46 24.62
C ALA A 84 44.09 -41.95 25.34
N ARG A 85 43.36 -42.88 24.71
CA ARG A 85 42.19 -43.53 25.32
C ARG A 85 42.63 -44.55 26.36
N LYS A 86 41.89 -44.68 27.46
CA LYS A 86 42.30 -45.51 28.60
C LYS A 86 41.26 -46.55 28.95
N ILE A 87 41.66 -47.81 28.91
CA ILE A 87 40.84 -48.97 29.25
C ILE A 87 41.46 -49.69 30.45
N LEU A 88 40.68 -49.85 31.51
CA LEU A 88 41.06 -50.63 32.69
C LEU A 88 40.41 -52.02 32.62
N ILE A 89 41.17 -53.07 32.88
CA ILE A 89 40.64 -54.43 33.07
C ILE A 89 40.86 -54.81 34.54
N SER A 90 39.78 -55.07 35.29
CA SER A 90 39.84 -55.33 36.74
C SER A 90 39.05 -56.59 37.12
N ASP A 91 39.31 -57.16 38.28
CA ASP A 91 38.45 -58.19 38.86
C ASP A 91 37.18 -57.58 39.48
N ALA A 92 36.06 -58.32 39.44
CA ALA A 92 34.75 -57.85 39.93
C ALA A 92 34.71 -57.52 41.43
N ASN A 93 35.68 -58.00 42.22
CA ASN A 93 35.74 -57.80 43.66
C ASN A 93 36.42 -56.48 44.09
N ASP A 94 37.05 -55.73 43.17
CA ASP A 94 37.80 -54.49 43.46
C ASP A 94 37.02 -53.20 43.13
N ILE A 95 35.75 -53.16 43.54
CA ILE A 95 34.83 -52.04 43.27
C ILE A 95 35.36 -50.70 43.80
N HIS A 96 36.04 -50.68 44.95
CA HIS A 96 36.62 -49.46 45.54
C HIS A 96 37.72 -48.83 44.67
N THR A 97 38.56 -49.63 44.01
CA THR A 97 39.61 -49.14 43.12
C THR A 97 39.05 -48.70 41.77
N ILE A 98 38.01 -49.38 41.27
CA ILE A 98 37.30 -48.93 40.07
C ILE A 98 36.64 -47.56 40.31
N LEU A 99 35.99 -47.37 41.46
CA LEU A 99 35.33 -46.11 41.81
C LEU A 99 36.33 -44.95 42.00
N SER A 100 37.51 -45.20 42.58
CA SER A 100 38.53 -44.16 42.73
C SER A 100 39.11 -43.71 41.38
N VAL A 101 39.38 -44.64 40.47
CA VAL A 101 39.89 -44.33 39.11
C VAL A 101 38.84 -43.60 38.26
N VAL A 102 37.57 -43.97 38.39
CA VAL A 102 36.46 -43.29 37.71
C VAL A 102 36.26 -41.86 38.26
N ASN A 103 36.33 -41.67 39.59
CA ASN A 103 36.18 -40.36 40.23
C ASN A 103 37.38 -39.42 40.01
N ASP A 104 38.61 -39.96 39.90
CA ASP A 104 39.79 -39.20 39.50
C ASP A 104 39.77 -38.81 38.01
N GLY A 105 38.77 -39.32 37.27
CA GLY A 105 38.06 -38.52 36.28
C GLY A 105 38.47 -38.67 34.83
N ARG A 106 39.26 -39.67 34.43
CA ARG A 106 39.70 -39.84 33.02
C ARG A 106 39.93 -41.29 32.60
N LEU A 107 39.04 -42.20 32.98
CA LEU A 107 38.96 -43.53 32.39
C LEU A 107 37.89 -43.52 31.27
N ASP A 108 38.21 -44.03 30.09
CA ASP A 108 37.26 -44.08 28.97
C ASP A 108 36.41 -45.34 29.01
N HIS A 109 36.98 -46.46 29.48
CA HIS A 109 36.23 -47.70 29.67
C HIS A 109 36.81 -48.59 30.78
N CYS A 110 35.93 -49.35 31.45
CA CYS A 110 36.31 -50.36 32.44
C CYS A 110 35.71 -51.72 32.06
N LEU A 111 36.51 -52.77 32.13
CA LEU A 111 36.14 -54.16 31.86
C LEU A 111 36.38 -55.02 33.10
N THR A 112 35.48 -55.96 33.35
CA THR A 112 35.60 -56.93 34.45
C THR A 112 36.00 -58.30 33.94
N LYS A 113 36.96 -58.97 34.59
CA LYS A 113 37.30 -60.38 34.29
C LYS A 113 36.17 -61.31 34.78
N PRO A 114 35.89 -62.44 34.09
CA PRO A 114 36.50 -62.91 32.84
C PRO A 114 35.98 -62.17 31.59
N LEU A 115 36.88 -61.85 30.66
CA LEU A 115 36.55 -61.17 29.40
C LEU A 115 35.69 -62.07 28.51
N GLN A 116 34.52 -61.59 28.09
CA GLN A 116 33.68 -62.29 27.11
C GLN A 116 34.31 -62.21 25.70
N SER A 117 34.00 -63.18 24.84
CA SER A 117 34.50 -63.21 23.46
C SER A 117 34.15 -61.91 22.71
N ASN A 118 35.14 -61.31 22.04
CA ASN A 118 35.06 -60.06 21.26
C ASN A 118 34.71 -58.77 22.02
N GLN A 119 34.45 -58.83 23.33
CA GLN A 119 34.07 -57.65 24.11
C GLN A 119 35.16 -56.57 24.10
N LEU A 120 36.42 -56.96 24.28
CA LEU A 120 37.55 -56.03 24.24
C LEU A 120 37.76 -55.44 22.85
N HIS A 121 37.60 -56.25 21.80
CA HIS A 121 37.71 -55.80 20.41
C HIS A 121 36.71 -54.68 20.10
N ASP A 122 35.44 -54.84 20.46
CA ASP A 122 34.40 -53.84 20.18
C ASP A 122 34.65 -52.52 20.91
N ILE A 123 35.16 -52.59 22.14
CA ILE A 123 35.51 -51.41 22.93
C ILE A 123 36.73 -50.72 22.32
N VAL A 124 37.78 -51.47 21.98
CA VAL A 124 38.97 -50.90 21.33
C VAL A 124 38.60 -50.25 20.00
N LEU A 125 37.74 -50.89 19.21
CA LEU A 125 37.23 -50.33 17.95
C LEU A 125 36.53 -48.99 18.19
N LYS A 126 35.63 -48.92 19.18
CA LYS A 126 34.91 -47.70 19.55
C LYS A 126 35.86 -46.59 20.03
N GLU A 127 36.79 -46.91 20.91
CA GLU A 127 37.68 -45.95 21.53
C GLU A 127 38.72 -45.42 20.52
N LEU A 128 39.30 -46.28 19.67
CA LEU A 128 40.19 -45.86 18.59
C LEU A 128 39.48 -45.01 17.53
N THR A 129 38.24 -45.34 17.19
CA THR A 129 37.42 -44.49 16.31
C THR A 129 37.29 -43.09 16.90
N THR A 130 36.99 -42.99 18.20
CA THR A 130 36.84 -41.71 18.91
C THR A 130 38.15 -40.92 18.93
N PHE A 131 39.28 -41.59 19.18
CA PHE A 131 40.61 -40.97 19.14
C PHE A 131 40.96 -40.39 17.76
N ILE A 132 40.76 -41.16 16.69
CA ILE A 132 41.09 -40.73 15.33
C ILE A 132 40.21 -39.56 14.88
N LEU A 133 38.93 -39.54 15.27
CA LEU A 133 38.02 -38.42 14.99
C LEU A 133 38.44 -37.11 15.69
N ALA A 134 39.04 -37.19 16.88
CA ALA A 134 39.54 -36.03 17.60
C ALA A 134 40.85 -35.46 17.01
N CYS A 135 41.61 -36.27 16.26
CA CYS A 135 42.89 -35.89 15.68
C CYS A 135 42.72 -34.98 14.45
N LYS A 136 43.02 -33.69 14.60
CA LYS A 136 42.97 -32.74 13.47
C LYS A 136 43.92 -33.10 12.32
N GLU A 137 45.01 -33.80 12.53
CA GLU A 137 45.96 -34.08 11.44
C GLU A 137 45.85 -35.49 10.85
N ALA A 138 44.85 -36.27 11.28
CA ALA A 138 44.64 -37.62 10.79
C ALA A 138 43.87 -37.62 9.46
N ASP A 139 44.37 -38.37 8.48
CA ASP A 139 43.60 -38.72 7.29
C ASP A 139 42.58 -39.81 7.67
N LEU A 140 41.34 -39.38 7.92
CA LEU A 140 40.25 -40.22 8.41
C LEU A 140 39.97 -41.41 7.48
N LEU A 141 40.06 -41.22 6.16
CA LEU A 141 39.77 -42.27 5.17
C LEU A 141 40.77 -43.43 5.25
N ARG A 142 42.02 -43.16 5.65
CA ARG A 142 43.06 -44.19 5.82
C ARG A 142 42.72 -45.22 6.91
N TYR A 143 41.88 -44.86 7.87
CA TYR A 143 41.48 -45.71 9.00
C TYR A 143 40.09 -46.36 8.81
N SER A 144 39.35 -46.01 7.76
CA SER A 144 37.98 -46.50 7.52
C SER A 144 37.90 -48.01 7.27
N SER A 145 39.01 -48.66 6.90
CA SER A 145 39.06 -50.10 6.65
C SER A 145 39.17 -50.96 7.92
N ILE A 146 39.50 -50.36 9.06
CA ILE A 146 39.85 -51.07 10.31
C ILE A 146 39.06 -50.53 11.51
N LEU A 147 38.58 -49.29 11.44
CA LEU A 147 37.73 -48.66 12.46
C LEU A 147 36.27 -48.60 12.00
N ASP A 148 35.39 -48.03 12.83
CA ASP A 148 33.95 -47.87 12.54
C ASP A 148 33.73 -46.97 11.29
N GLN A 149 33.60 -47.61 10.13
CA GLN A 149 33.49 -46.95 8.83
C GLN A 149 32.34 -45.91 8.79
N PRO A 150 31.11 -46.21 9.25
CA PRO A 150 30.03 -45.21 9.31
C PRO A 150 30.40 -43.95 10.09
N LYS A 151 31.04 -44.08 11.27
CA LYS A 151 31.43 -42.92 12.08
C LYS A 151 32.59 -42.14 11.47
N ILE A 152 33.58 -42.84 10.90
CA ILE A 152 34.71 -42.22 10.20
C ILE A 152 34.23 -41.41 8.98
N MET A 153 33.33 -41.97 8.18
CA MET A 153 32.75 -41.27 7.02
C MET A 153 31.94 -40.05 7.44
N ARG A 154 31.12 -40.17 8.49
CA ARG A 154 30.35 -39.03 9.02
C ARG A 154 31.28 -37.91 9.50
N GLY A 155 32.32 -38.23 10.27
CA GLY A 155 33.28 -37.26 10.76
C GLY A 155 34.08 -36.59 9.63
N HIS A 156 34.44 -37.33 8.58
CA HIS A 156 35.09 -36.76 7.39
C HIS A 156 34.18 -35.76 6.66
N ILE A 157 32.91 -36.11 6.47
CA ILE A 157 31.91 -35.22 5.85
C ILE A 157 31.67 -33.97 6.69
N GLU A 158 31.48 -34.12 8.01
CA GLU A 158 31.29 -33.00 8.95
C GLU A 158 32.49 -32.05 8.93
N ARG A 159 33.70 -32.58 8.83
CA ARG A 159 34.92 -31.80 8.75
C ARG A 159 35.01 -30.99 7.46
N GLN A 160 34.74 -31.61 6.31
CA GLN A 160 34.70 -30.88 5.03
C GLN A 160 33.60 -29.81 5.02
N LEU A 161 32.42 -30.11 5.57
CA LEU A 161 31.34 -29.13 5.72
C LEU A 161 31.74 -27.96 6.62
N HIS A 162 32.50 -28.22 7.69
CA HIS A 162 33.01 -27.17 8.59
C HIS A 162 34.02 -26.27 7.87
N ASP A 163 35.01 -26.86 7.19
CA ASP A 163 36.02 -26.11 6.43
C ASP A 163 35.36 -25.27 5.32
N TYR A 164 34.34 -25.82 4.64
CA TYR A 164 33.52 -25.10 3.67
C TYR A 164 32.78 -23.91 4.31
N ARG A 165 32.15 -24.10 5.48
CA ARG A 165 31.41 -23.04 6.21
C ARG A 165 32.33 -21.91 6.69
N VAL A 166 33.52 -22.24 7.21
CA VAL A 166 34.50 -21.25 7.67
C VAL A 166 34.98 -20.38 6.51
N GLY A 167 35.31 -21.00 5.36
CA GLY A 167 35.65 -20.26 4.14
C GLY A 167 34.49 -19.41 3.62
N PHE A 168 33.25 -19.88 3.73
CA PHE A 168 32.05 -19.17 3.25
C PHE A 168 31.68 -17.93 4.09
N ILE A 169 31.91 -17.97 5.41
CA ILE A 169 31.39 -16.95 6.36
C ILE A 169 32.46 -15.94 6.80
N HIS A 170 33.73 -16.30 6.98
CA HIS A 170 34.69 -15.41 7.66
C HIS A 170 35.58 -14.57 6.75
N ASP A 171 35.97 -15.06 5.56
CA ASP A 171 36.98 -14.36 4.76
C ASP A 171 36.40 -13.27 3.83
N PHE A 172 35.15 -13.42 3.40
CA PHE A 172 34.61 -12.56 2.33
C PHE A 172 34.04 -11.22 2.79
N HIS A 173 33.73 -11.02 4.08
CA HIS A 173 33.21 -9.74 4.58
C HIS A 173 34.17 -8.55 4.41
N LYS A 174 35.48 -8.80 4.28
CA LYS A 174 36.51 -7.74 4.09
C LYS A 174 36.75 -7.33 2.64
N LEU A 175 36.26 -8.12 1.67
CA LEU A 175 36.47 -7.86 0.24
C LEU A 175 35.35 -6.99 -0.32
N SER A 176 35.69 -5.97 -1.11
CA SER A 176 34.71 -5.21 -1.87
C SER A 176 34.12 -6.05 -3.02
N ASP A 177 32.96 -5.67 -3.55
CA ASP A 177 32.35 -6.37 -4.68
C ASP A 177 33.25 -6.34 -5.93
N VAL A 178 34.01 -5.25 -6.09
CA VAL A 178 34.98 -5.11 -7.19
C VAL A 178 36.14 -6.09 -7.01
N ASP A 179 36.66 -6.21 -5.79
CA ASP A 179 37.76 -7.14 -5.48
C ASP A 179 37.31 -8.59 -5.63
N LEU A 180 36.10 -8.91 -5.14
CA LEU A 180 35.50 -10.23 -5.26
C LEU A 180 35.28 -10.61 -6.72
N ALA A 181 34.69 -9.71 -7.52
CA ALA A 181 34.52 -9.91 -8.95
C ALA A 181 35.86 -10.07 -9.68
N GLN A 182 36.87 -9.30 -9.30
CA GLN A 182 38.20 -9.40 -9.89
C GLN A 182 38.88 -10.74 -9.55
N GLN A 183 38.73 -11.25 -8.32
CA GLN A 183 39.23 -12.57 -7.94
C GLN A 183 38.56 -13.69 -8.73
N VAL A 184 37.23 -13.64 -8.88
CA VAL A 184 36.48 -14.61 -9.70
C VAL A 184 36.94 -14.55 -11.16
N ILE A 185 37.05 -13.36 -11.76
CA ILE A 185 37.53 -13.19 -13.14
C ILE A 185 38.96 -13.72 -13.30
N ASN A 186 39.85 -13.43 -12.35
CA ASN A 186 41.24 -13.89 -12.40
C ASN A 186 41.33 -15.42 -12.33
N ALA A 187 40.58 -16.05 -11.42
CA ALA A 187 40.54 -17.50 -11.29
C ALA A 187 39.98 -18.17 -12.56
N LEU A 188 38.92 -17.62 -13.14
CA LEU A 188 38.37 -18.10 -14.41
C LEU A 188 39.37 -17.95 -15.55
N ARG A 189 40.03 -16.79 -15.68
CA ARG A 189 41.07 -16.58 -16.70
C ARG A 189 42.25 -17.54 -16.54
N GLN A 190 42.67 -17.80 -15.30
CA GLN A 190 43.76 -18.75 -15.03
C GLN A 190 43.37 -20.17 -15.45
N PHE A 191 42.14 -20.59 -15.16
CA PHE A 191 41.63 -21.89 -15.60
C PHE A 191 41.66 -22.05 -17.12
N PHE A 192 41.13 -21.08 -17.86
CA PHE A 192 41.12 -21.13 -19.34
C PHE A 192 42.49 -20.84 -19.99
N SER A 193 43.46 -20.29 -19.26
CA SER A 193 44.80 -20.02 -19.82
C SER A 193 45.62 -21.28 -20.10
N GLN A 194 45.30 -22.41 -19.47
CA GLN A 194 46.07 -23.66 -19.60
C GLN A 194 45.56 -24.58 -20.73
N GLN A 195 44.27 -24.49 -21.09
CA GLN A 195 43.61 -25.13 -22.25
C GLN A 195 42.18 -24.54 -22.40
N ASP A 196 41.93 -23.66 -23.40
CA ASP A 196 40.59 -23.12 -23.69
C ASP A 196 39.92 -23.85 -24.87
N ASP A 197 39.78 -25.17 -24.78
CA ASP A 197 39.16 -25.97 -25.83
C ASP A 197 37.67 -25.62 -26.06
N SER A 198 37.05 -24.89 -25.11
CA SER A 198 35.64 -24.49 -25.14
C SER A 198 35.38 -23.09 -25.70
N HIS A 199 36.43 -22.32 -26.02
CA HIS A 199 36.34 -20.91 -26.42
C HIS A 199 35.44 -20.10 -25.47
N ALA A 200 35.69 -20.24 -24.16
CA ALA A 200 34.91 -19.59 -23.13
C ALA A 200 35.18 -18.08 -23.07
N CYS A 201 36.42 -17.65 -23.35
CA CYS A 201 36.76 -16.23 -23.44
C CYS A 201 36.37 -15.67 -24.81
N ARG A 202 35.43 -14.73 -24.85
CA ARG A 202 34.85 -14.19 -26.10
C ARG A 202 34.83 -12.66 -26.11
N THR A 203 34.86 -12.11 -27.31
CA THR A 203 34.65 -10.68 -27.54
C THR A 203 33.44 -10.51 -28.44
N TYR A 204 32.46 -9.73 -27.98
CA TYR A 204 31.26 -9.39 -28.73
C TYR A 204 31.32 -7.96 -29.26
N SER A 205 30.75 -7.73 -30.45
CA SER A 205 30.57 -6.40 -31.03
C SER A 205 29.58 -5.56 -30.21
N THR A 206 29.43 -4.28 -30.57
CA THR A 206 28.28 -3.47 -30.13
C THR A 206 26.98 -4.09 -30.62
N ASP A 207 25.89 -3.85 -29.89
CA ASP A 207 24.52 -4.29 -30.17
C ASP A 207 24.34 -5.81 -30.22
N HIS A 208 25.26 -6.57 -29.61
CA HIS A 208 25.16 -8.00 -29.50
C HIS A 208 24.21 -8.40 -28.37
N LEU A 209 23.25 -9.26 -28.70
CA LEU A 209 22.26 -9.78 -27.77
C LEU A 209 22.86 -10.92 -26.93
N LEU A 210 22.90 -10.75 -25.61
CA LEU A 210 23.33 -11.79 -24.68
C LEU A 210 22.15 -12.61 -24.18
N THR A 211 21.10 -11.95 -23.68
CA THR A 211 19.86 -12.59 -23.23
C THR A 211 18.66 -11.87 -23.82
N LYS A 212 17.52 -12.56 -23.92
CA LYS A 212 16.26 -11.98 -24.34
C LYS A 212 15.17 -12.28 -23.35
N GLU A 213 14.43 -11.25 -22.94
CA GLU A 213 13.35 -11.35 -21.96
C GLU A 213 12.33 -12.41 -22.40
N GLY A 214 12.00 -13.33 -21.48
CA GLY A 214 11.05 -14.42 -21.71
C GLY A 214 11.60 -15.60 -22.51
N GLU A 215 12.90 -15.63 -22.81
CA GLU A 215 13.55 -16.79 -23.44
C GLU A 215 14.44 -17.56 -22.46
N PRO A 216 14.54 -18.90 -22.61
CA PRO A 216 15.34 -19.73 -21.73
C PRO A 216 16.82 -19.36 -21.83
N ASN A 217 17.46 -19.17 -20.67
CA ASN A 217 18.88 -18.87 -20.63
C ASN A 217 19.72 -20.14 -20.37
N ARG A 218 20.70 -20.38 -21.23
CA ARG A 218 21.65 -21.51 -21.10
C ARG A 218 23.05 -21.10 -20.67
N PHE A 219 23.34 -19.81 -20.66
CA PHE A 219 24.70 -19.32 -20.47
C PHE A 219 24.78 -18.27 -19.37
N LEU A 220 25.98 -18.17 -18.82
CA LEU A 220 26.38 -17.17 -17.85
C LEU A 220 27.50 -16.34 -18.48
N TRP A 221 27.38 -15.01 -18.44
CA TRP A 221 28.42 -14.13 -18.96
C TRP A 221 29.01 -13.28 -17.84
N PHE A 222 30.33 -13.36 -17.66
CA PHE A 222 31.09 -12.44 -16.81
C PHE A 222 31.70 -11.35 -17.66
N ILE A 223 31.39 -10.10 -17.37
CA ILE A 223 31.94 -8.97 -18.10
C ILE A 223 33.36 -8.71 -17.60
N THR A 224 34.35 -8.89 -18.46
CA THR A 224 35.75 -8.61 -18.15
C THR A 224 36.22 -7.25 -18.69
N ARG A 225 35.57 -6.75 -19.75
CA ARG A 225 35.74 -5.40 -20.28
C ARG A 225 34.50 -5.01 -21.11
N GLY A 226 34.15 -3.73 -21.16
CA GLY A 226 33.00 -3.23 -21.92
C GLY A 226 31.77 -2.95 -21.04
N GLU A 227 30.66 -2.62 -21.69
CA GLU A 227 29.40 -2.21 -21.07
C GLU A 227 28.22 -2.95 -21.72
N VAL A 228 27.30 -3.42 -20.88
CA VAL A 228 26.07 -4.13 -21.28
C VAL A 228 24.89 -3.42 -20.64
N SER A 229 23.83 -3.18 -21.40
CA SER A 229 22.57 -2.63 -20.87
C SER A 229 21.51 -3.72 -20.78
N LEU A 230 20.72 -3.67 -19.71
CA LEU A 230 19.63 -4.59 -19.43
C LEU A 230 18.32 -3.84 -19.60
N TYR A 231 17.49 -4.32 -20.53
CA TYR A 231 16.19 -3.78 -20.87
C TYR A 231 15.07 -4.68 -20.36
N LYS A 232 13.96 -4.06 -19.96
CA LYS A 232 12.71 -4.74 -19.62
C LYS A 232 11.52 -4.02 -20.25
N LYS A 233 10.51 -4.77 -20.69
CA LYS A 233 9.23 -4.19 -21.13
C LYS A 233 8.40 -3.76 -19.93
N ASP A 234 7.88 -2.53 -19.98
CA ASP A 234 6.86 -2.07 -19.04
C ASP A 234 5.46 -2.64 -19.40
N ASP A 235 4.44 -2.32 -18.60
CA ASP A 235 3.07 -2.80 -18.80
C ASP A 235 2.45 -2.32 -20.12
N MET A 236 3.05 -1.29 -20.75
CA MET A 236 2.67 -0.76 -22.05
C MET A 236 3.46 -1.41 -23.21
N GLY A 237 4.33 -2.38 -22.91
CA GLY A 237 5.17 -3.08 -23.87
C GLY A 237 6.41 -2.30 -24.33
N VAL A 238 6.69 -1.13 -23.75
CA VAL A 238 7.82 -0.28 -24.12
C VAL A 238 9.08 -0.78 -23.41
N GLN A 239 10.18 -0.95 -24.16
CA GLN A 239 11.46 -1.33 -23.56
C GLN A 239 12.10 -0.15 -22.82
N ARG A 240 12.43 -0.37 -21.54
CA ARG A 240 13.15 0.59 -20.71
C ARG A 240 14.49 0.01 -20.25
N GLU A 241 15.54 0.83 -20.31
CA GLU A 241 16.84 0.50 -19.70
C GLU A 241 16.65 0.47 -18.18
N VAL A 242 16.93 -0.69 -17.56
CA VAL A 242 16.79 -0.90 -16.11
C VAL A 242 18.14 -0.75 -15.43
N VAL A 243 19.19 -1.36 -15.99
CA VAL A 243 20.53 -1.38 -15.39
C VAL A 243 21.60 -1.42 -16.46
N ARG A 244 22.71 -0.72 -16.22
CA ARG A 244 23.95 -0.86 -16.97
C ARG A 244 24.98 -1.66 -16.18
N HIS A 245 25.52 -2.70 -16.79
CA HIS A 245 26.55 -3.57 -16.26
C HIS A 245 27.89 -3.27 -16.92
N LYS A 246 28.95 -3.27 -16.10
CA LYS A 246 30.33 -3.02 -16.50
C LYS A 246 31.22 -4.19 -16.05
N LYS A 247 32.54 -4.04 -16.20
CA LYS A 247 33.52 -5.02 -15.71
C LYS A 247 33.20 -5.48 -14.28
N GLY A 248 33.19 -6.80 -14.07
CA GLY A 248 32.89 -7.44 -12.79
C GLY A 248 31.42 -7.82 -12.58
N ASN A 249 30.51 -7.32 -13.43
CA ASN A 249 29.12 -7.73 -13.38
C ASN A 249 28.85 -9.02 -14.15
N ILE A 250 27.73 -9.65 -13.80
CA ILE A 250 27.30 -10.94 -14.35
C ILE A 250 25.97 -10.72 -15.08
N VAL A 251 25.86 -11.26 -16.29
CA VAL A 251 24.62 -11.29 -17.07
C VAL A 251 24.08 -12.72 -17.07
N GLY A 252 22.78 -12.87 -16.86
CA GLY A 252 22.12 -14.17 -16.88
C GLY A 252 22.23 -14.99 -15.59
N GLY A 253 22.84 -14.46 -14.52
CA GLY A 253 23.12 -15.16 -13.27
C GLY A 253 21.93 -15.91 -12.66
N MET A 254 20.81 -15.22 -12.43
CA MET A 254 19.63 -15.86 -11.82
C MET A 254 19.00 -16.91 -12.75
N SER A 255 18.67 -16.54 -13.99
CA SER A 255 18.11 -17.47 -14.99
C SER A 255 18.97 -18.71 -15.23
N PHE A 256 20.31 -18.58 -15.14
CA PHE A 256 21.23 -19.69 -15.30
C PHE A 256 21.18 -20.66 -14.10
N VAL A 257 21.14 -20.12 -12.88
CA VAL A 257 21.12 -20.91 -11.63
C VAL A 257 19.74 -21.53 -11.37
N THR A 258 18.65 -20.78 -11.57
CA THR A 258 17.28 -21.25 -11.33
C THR A 258 16.73 -22.08 -12.48
N GLY A 259 17.26 -21.90 -13.70
CA GLY A 259 16.74 -22.51 -14.92
C GLY A 259 15.49 -21.84 -15.47
N GLU A 260 15.08 -20.70 -14.89
CA GLU A 260 13.97 -19.89 -15.38
C GLU A 260 14.34 -19.08 -16.63
N ASP A 261 13.32 -18.57 -17.32
CA ASP A 261 13.51 -17.68 -18.45
C ASP A 261 14.20 -16.38 -18.05
N SER A 262 14.89 -15.76 -19.01
CA SER A 262 15.62 -14.52 -18.78
C SER A 262 14.66 -13.41 -18.35
N PHE A 263 14.93 -12.80 -17.19
CA PHE A 263 14.13 -11.69 -16.67
C PHE A 263 14.24 -10.39 -17.49
N SER A 264 15.30 -10.24 -18.27
CA SER A 264 15.63 -9.01 -19.01
C SER A 264 16.38 -9.32 -20.29
N THR A 265 16.22 -8.44 -21.27
CA THR A 265 16.99 -8.45 -22.51
C THR A 265 18.33 -7.74 -22.27
N ALA A 266 19.45 -8.41 -22.51
CA ALA A 266 20.78 -7.82 -22.30
C ALA A 266 21.49 -7.60 -23.64
N ILE A 267 21.96 -6.37 -23.88
CA ILE A 267 22.59 -5.95 -25.14
C ILE A 267 23.91 -5.25 -24.84
N THR A 268 24.97 -5.60 -25.57
CA THR A 268 26.27 -4.92 -25.45
C THR A 268 26.19 -3.50 -26.01
N LEU A 269 26.61 -2.49 -25.24
CA LEU A 269 26.66 -1.09 -25.70
C LEU A 269 28.01 -0.74 -26.34
N THR A 270 29.06 -1.46 -25.95
CA THR A 270 30.42 -1.29 -26.44
C THR A 270 30.98 -2.67 -26.84
N GLN A 271 32.10 -2.70 -27.55
CA GLN A 271 32.82 -3.96 -27.74
C GLN A 271 33.15 -4.56 -26.36
N THR A 272 32.59 -5.74 -26.08
CA THR A 272 32.55 -6.30 -24.72
C THR A 272 33.27 -7.64 -24.69
N GLU A 273 34.29 -7.74 -23.82
CA GLU A 273 35.01 -8.98 -23.55
C GLU A 273 34.35 -9.69 -22.37
N VAL A 274 33.95 -10.95 -22.57
CA VAL A 274 33.25 -11.74 -21.56
C VAL A 274 33.81 -13.15 -21.44
N ILE A 275 33.60 -13.76 -20.27
CA ILE A 275 33.77 -15.20 -20.08
C ILE A 275 32.37 -15.80 -20.12
N LYS A 276 32.09 -16.59 -21.16
CA LYS A 276 30.82 -17.26 -21.39
C LYS A 276 30.91 -18.71 -20.90
N LEU A 277 30.08 -19.07 -19.93
CA LEU A 277 30.01 -20.42 -19.37
C LEU A 277 28.63 -21.01 -19.64
N ASP A 278 28.57 -22.26 -20.11
CA ASP A 278 27.36 -23.08 -20.01
C ASP A 278 27.38 -23.92 -18.73
N LYS A 279 26.36 -24.76 -18.53
CA LYS A 279 26.23 -25.58 -17.33
C LYS A 279 27.36 -26.60 -17.16
N ASP A 280 27.82 -27.18 -18.25
CA ASP A 280 28.82 -28.26 -18.23
C ASP A 280 30.20 -27.68 -17.91
N ILE A 281 30.58 -26.60 -18.60
CA ILE A 281 31.82 -25.86 -18.35
C ILE A 281 31.80 -25.29 -16.93
N PHE A 282 30.67 -24.73 -16.49
CA PHE A 282 30.53 -24.20 -15.14
C PHE A 282 30.77 -25.28 -14.08
N ALA A 283 30.16 -26.46 -14.22
CA ALA A 283 30.38 -27.57 -13.30
C ALA A 283 31.86 -28.01 -13.28
N GLN A 284 32.48 -28.13 -14.45
CA GLN A 284 33.90 -28.52 -14.57
C GLN A 284 34.84 -27.51 -13.88
N VAL A 285 34.60 -26.21 -14.08
CA VAL A 285 35.35 -25.13 -13.42
C VAL A 285 35.21 -25.20 -11.90
N MET A 286 34.00 -25.45 -11.40
CA MET A 286 33.72 -25.51 -9.96
C MET A 286 34.32 -26.76 -9.30
N HIS A 287 34.38 -27.89 -10.00
CA HIS A 287 35.02 -29.12 -9.51
C HIS A 287 36.55 -29.08 -9.54
N THR A 288 37.14 -28.26 -10.41
CA THR A 288 38.60 -28.18 -10.54
C THR A 288 39.22 -27.22 -9.51
N ASN A 289 38.44 -26.25 -9.01
CA ASN A 289 38.92 -25.24 -8.09
C ASN A 289 37.98 -25.06 -6.89
N ASP A 290 38.26 -25.80 -5.81
CA ASP A 290 37.50 -25.78 -4.56
C ASP A 290 37.38 -24.37 -3.92
N ARG A 291 38.28 -23.44 -4.27
CA ARG A 291 38.25 -22.06 -3.76
C ARG A 291 37.36 -21.12 -4.56
N LEU A 292 36.96 -21.49 -5.78
CA LEU A 292 36.19 -20.63 -6.69
C LEU A 292 34.69 -20.65 -6.42
N LEU A 293 34.14 -21.79 -6.00
CA LEU A 293 32.71 -21.93 -5.71
C LEU A 293 32.23 -21.00 -4.58
N PRO A 294 32.94 -20.86 -3.44
CA PRO A 294 32.58 -19.90 -2.40
C PRO A 294 32.64 -18.43 -2.87
N LEU A 295 33.65 -18.07 -3.67
CA LEU A 295 33.82 -16.73 -4.25
C LEU A 295 32.65 -16.37 -5.16
N PHE A 296 32.31 -17.28 -6.06
CA PHE A 296 31.20 -17.10 -7.01
C PHE A 296 29.85 -17.01 -6.31
N THR A 297 29.58 -17.92 -5.37
CA THR A 297 28.32 -17.95 -4.63
C THR A 297 28.12 -16.65 -3.84
N ASN A 298 29.18 -16.14 -3.19
CA ASN A 298 29.13 -14.85 -2.52
C ASN A 298 28.86 -13.68 -3.47
N LEU A 299 29.47 -13.67 -4.65
CA LEU A 299 29.27 -12.62 -5.66
C LEU A 299 27.81 -12.58 -6.14
N LEU A 300 27.21 -13.74 -6.41
CA LEU A 300 25.79 -13.85 -6.76
C LEU A 300 24.88 -13.38 -5.63
N LEU A 301 25.10 -13.87 -4.41
CA LEU A 301 24.29 -13.52 -3.25
C LEU A 301 24.34 -12.02 -2.96
N ARG A 302 25.50 -11.38 -3.07
CA ARG A 302 25.64 -9.92 -2.89
C ARG A 302 24.91 -9.12 -3.96
N HIS A 303 25.04 -9.51 -5.22
CA HIS A 303 24.30 -8.86 -6.31
C HIS A 303 22.78 -8.99 -6.11
N PHE A 304 22.31 -10.17 -5.68
CA PHE A 304 20.91 -10.41 -5.36
C PHE A 304 20.44 -9.56 -4.17
N ASN A 305 21.15 -9.58 -3.05
CA ASN A 305 20.81 -8.79 -1.86
C ASN A 305 20.76 -7.30 -2.15
N ARG A 306 21.72 -6.75 -2.92
CA ARG A 306 21.70 -5.34 -3.33
C ARG A 306 20.51 -5.01 -4.21
N ARG A 307 20.15 -5.90 -5.14
CA ARG A 307 18.97 -5.72 -5.99
C ARG A 307 17.68 -5.73 -5.15
N LEU A 308 17.56 -6.65 -4.20
CA LEU A 308 16.44 -6.70 -3.26
C LEU A 308 16.35 -5.42 -2.43
N GLN A 309 17.47 -4.98 -1.84
CA GLN A 309 17.51 -3.78 -1.02
C GLN A 309 17.05 -2.55 -1.81
N ARG A 310 17.57 -2.34 -3.02
CA ARG A 310 17.12 -1.24 -3.90
C ARG A 310 15.63 -1.32 -4.22
N SER A 311 15.10 -2.52 -4.44
CA SER A 311 13.66 -2.71 -4.70
C SER A 311 12.81 -2.34 -3.47
N ILE A 312 13.26 -2.70 -2.27
CA ILE A 312 12.58 -2.37 -1.01
C ILE A 312 12.63 -0.87 -0.77
N ASP A 313 13.81 -0.25 -0.90
CA ASP A 313 13.99 1.19 -0.71
C ASP A 313 13.11 1.99 -1.68
N THR A 314 13.08 1.60 -2.95
CA THR A 314 12.22 2.23 -3.97
C THR A 314 10.74 2.10 -3.60
N LYS A 315 10.31 0.94 -3.11
CA LYS A 315 8.91 0.73 -2.67
C LYS A 315 8.55 1.60 -1.47
N ILE A 316 9.45 1.76 -0.50
CA ILE A 316 9.25 2.64 0.66
C ILE A 316 9.15 4.10 0.23
N ILE A 317 10.04 4.56 -0.65
CA ILE A 317 9.99 5.93 -1.20
C ILE A 317 8.67 6.16 -1.92
N LEU A 318 8.24 5.20 -2.75
CA LEU A 318 6.97 5.30 -3.48
C LEU A 318 5.77 5.41 -2.54
N GLN A 319 5.70 4.58 -1.49
CA GLN A 319 4.63 4.67 -0.49
C GLN A 319 4.59 6.05 0.18
N LYS A 320 5.74 6.58 0.61
CA LYS A 320 5.80 7.94 1.19
C LYS A 320 5.36 9.02 0.22
N THR A 321 5.71 8.91 -1.06
CA THR A 321 5.28 9.88 -2.06
C THR A 321 3.77 9.82 -2.31
N LEU A 322 3.17 8.63 -2.28
CA LEU A 322 1.72 8.47 -2.41
C LEU A 322 0.98 9.07 -1.21
N GLU A 323 1.42 8.77 0.02
CA GLU A 323 0.85 9.36 1.24
C GLU A 323 0.94 10.89 1.21
N SER A 324 2.09 11.44 0.83
CA SER A 324 2.27 12.89 0.72
C SER A 324 1.38 13.51 -0.36
N LEU A 325 1.16 12.81 -1.47
CA LEU A 325 0.30 13.27 -2.56
C LEU A 325 -1.16 13.28 -2.12
N GLU A 326 -1.62 12.22 -1.46
CA GLU A 326 -2.98 12.10 -0.93
C GLU A 326 -3.28 13.21 0.10
N LEU A 327 -2.34 13.48 1.00
CA LEU A 327 -2.47 14.54 2.00
C LEU A 327 -2.53 15.94 1.35
N ALA A 328 -1.66 16.21 0.37
CA ALA A 328 -1.70 17.46 -0.38
C ALA A 328 -3.02 17.62 -1.16
N HIS A 329 -3.55 16.52 -1.69
CA HIS A 329 -4.80 16.49 -2.40
C HIS A 329 -6.00 16.81 -1.48
N GLN A 330 -6.07 16.19 -0.30
CA GLN A 330 -7.11 16.47 0.69
C GLN A 330 -7.10 17.94 1.14
N GLN A 331 -5.91 18.52 1.32
CA GLN A 331 -5.77 19.95 1.65
C GLN A 331 -6.27 20.87 0.54
N LEU A 332 -6.09 20.50 -0.73
CA LEU A 332 -6.63 21.27 -1.86
C LEU A 332 -8.16 21.24 -1.89
N ILE A 333 -8.76 20.06 -1.66
CA ILE A 333 -10.22 19.92 -1.58
C ILE A 333 -10.78 20.81 -0.46
N GLU A 334 -10.20 20.78 0.74
CA GLU A 334 -10.65 21.61 1.86
C GLU A 334 -10.53 23.12 1.57
N ARG A 335 -9.44 23.54 0.90
CA ARG A 335 -9.30 24.94 0.47
C ARG A 335 -10.35 25.36 -0.56
N GLU A 336 -10.67 24.48 -1.51
CA GLU A 336 -11.72 24.76 -2.49
C GLU A 336 -13.10 24.82 -1.84
N LYS A 337 -13.43 23.89 -0.93
CA LYS A 337 -14.66 23.95 -0.14
C LYS A 337 -14.79 25.29 0.59
N MET A 338 -13.73 25.75 1.24
CA MET A 338 -13.71 27.04 1.95
C MET A 338 -13.87 28.23 1.00
N ALA A 339 -13.28 28.19 -0.19
CA ALA A 339 -13.44 29.24 -1.20
C ALA A 339 -14.88 29.30 -1.74
N MET A 340 -15.47 28.14 -2.07
CA MET A 340 -16.86 28.03 -2.47
C MET A 340 -17.81 28.49 -1.37
N LEU A 341 -17.58 28.06 -0.13
CA LEU A 341 -18.34 28.51 1.03
C LEU A 341 -18.22 30.02 1.19
N GLY A 342 -17.03 30.60 1.03
CA GLY A 342 -16.84 32.06 1.07
C GLY A 342 -17.66 32.81 0.01
N GLN A 343 -17.70 32.31 -1.22
CA GLN A 343 -18.49 32.90 -2.31
C GLN A 343 -20.00 32.74 -2.07
N LEU A 344 -20.42 31.57 -1.58
CA LEU A 344 -21.79 31.31 -1.17
C LEU A 344 -22.20 32.21 -0.01
N VAL A 345 -21.38 32.35 1.03
CA VAL A 345 -21.63 33.21 2.19
C VAL A 345 -21.82 34.66 1.76
N ALA A 346 -21.00 35.16 0.83
CA ALA A 346 -21.18 36.53 0.30
C ALA A 346 -22.51 36.70 -0.45
N GLY A 347 -22.88 35.73 -1.30
CA GLY A 347 -24.17 35.73 -2.01
C GLY A 347 -25.37 35.57 -1.06
N VAL A 348 -25.27 34.66 -0.11
CA VAL A 348 -26.25 34.35 0.93
C VAL A 348 -26.44 35.53 1.87
N ALA A 349 -25.37 36.21 2.27
CA ALA A 349 -25.47 37.41 3.08
C ALA A 349 -26.28 38.48 2.35
N HIS A 350 -26.05 38.67 1.05
CA HIS A 350 -26.86 39.55 0.22
C HIS A 350 -28.32 39.07 0.13
N GLU A 351 -28.55 37.77 -0.05
CA GLU A 351 -29.89 37.19 -0.13
C GLU A 351 -30.67 37.16 1.19
N LEU A 352 -29.98 37.13 2.34
CA LEU A 352 -30.56 37.27 3.67
C LEU A 352 -30.86 38.74 3.99
N ASN A 353 -29.95 39.64 3.62
CA ASN A 353 -30.12 41.07 3.86
C ASN A 353 -31.36 41.63 3.14
N ASN A 354 -31.71 41.12 1.95
CA ASN A 354 -32.87 41.55 1.18
C ASN A 354 -34.23 41.34 1.91
N PRO A 355 -34.61 40.12 2.33
CA PRO A 355 -35.82 39.87 3.10
C PRO A 355 -35.75 40.48 4.49
N ILE A 356 -34.57 40.54 5.15
CA ILE A 356 -34.42 41.24 6.43
C ILE A 356 -34.78 42.72 6.28
N ALA A 357 -34.27 43.39 5.26
CA ALA A 357 -34.60 44.79 4.99
C ALA A 357 -36.09 44.97 4.66
N ALA A 358 -36.71 44.01 3.97
CA ALA A 358 -38.16 44.03 3.72
C ALA A 358 -38.98 43.83 4.99
N ILE A 359 -38.55 42.95 5.90
CA ILE A 359 -39.18 42.74 7.22
C ILE A 359 -39.06 44.01 8.06
N LEU A 360 -37.88 44.64 8.12
CA LEU A 360 -37.64 45.86 8.88
C LEU A 360 -38.53 47.02 8.38
N ARG A 361 -38.56 47.26 7.06
CA ARG A 361 -39.47 48.26 6.46
C ARG A 361 -40.94 47.94 6.69
N GLY A 362 -41.30 46.65 6.59
CA GLY A 362 -42.65 46.18 6.88
C GLY A 362 -43.04 46.44 8.33
N ALA A 363 -42.16 46.15 9.28
CA ALA A 363 -42.39 46.40 10.70
C ALA A 363 -42.59 47.90 10.97
N GLU A 364 -41.74 48.77 10.41
CA GLU A 364 -41.88 50.22 10.53
C GLU A 364 -43.20 50.73 9.95
N THR A 365 -43.56 50.26 8.74
CA THR A 365 -44.85 50.58 8.10
C THR A 365 -46.03 50.11 8.94
N LEU A 366 -45.94 48.92 9.55
CA LEU A 366 -46.98 48.37 10.41
C LEU A 366 -47.10 49.18 11.70
N THR A 367 -46.00 49.59 12.33
CA THR A 367 -46.00 50.46 13.51
C THR A 367 -46.67 51.79 13.21
N GLN A 368 -46.36 52.43 12.08
CA GLN A 368 -47.01 53.67 11.67
C GLN A 368 -48.51 53.45 11.43
N THR A 369 -48.87 52.40 10.70
CA THR A 369 -50.27 52.08 10.37
C THR A 369 -51.09 51.80 11.63
N LEU A 370 -50.53 51.08 12.60
CA LEU A 370 -51.19 50.79 13.88
C LEU A 370 -51.37 52.06 14.73
N ASN A 371 -50.35 52.92 14.81
CA ASN A 371 -50.46 54.22 15.51
C ASN A 371 -51.58 55.08 14.91
N GLU A 372 -51.67 55.13 13.59
CA GLU A 372 -52.73 55.85 12.90
C GLU A 372 -54.12 55.24 13.13
N LEU A 373 -54.24 53.90 13.15
CA LEU A 373 -55.50 53.21 13.48
C LEU A 373 -55.94 53.41 14.93
N MET A 374 -54.99 53.60 15.86
CA MET A 374 -55.28 53.94 17.25
C MET A 374 -55.73 55.40 17.41
N GLN A 375 -55.17 56.32 16.63
CA GLN A 375 -55.55 57.74 16.65
C GLN A 375 -56.86 58.01 15.89
N GLN A 376 -57.13 57.26 14.83
CA GLN A 376 -58.32 57.35 14.00
C GLN A 376 -58.99 55.97 13.92
N PRO A 377 -59.75 55.57 14.96
CA PRO A 377 -60.41 54.28 14.98
C PRO A 377 -61.46 54.19 13.86
N ILE A 378 -61.57 52.99 13.29
CA ILE A 378 -62.57 52.66 12.26
C ILE A 378 -63.96 52.80 12.86
N SER A 379 -64.90 53.31 12.06
CA SER A 379 -66.30 53.44 12.47
C SER A 379 -66.89 52.08 12.88
N THR A 380 -67.77 52.09 13.88
CA THR A 380 -68.37 50.87 14.46
C THR A 380 -69.10 50.02 13.41
N ASP A 381 -69.70 50.67 12.41
CA ASP A 381 -70.41 50.03 11.29
C ASP A 381 -69.46 49.28 10.33
N ASN A 382 -68.20 49.73 10.22
CA ASN A 382 -67.21 49.19 9.29
C ASN A 382 -66.22 48.21 9.96
N GLN A 383 -66.19 48.13 11.28
CA GLN A 383 -65.18 47.39 12.05
C GLN A 383 -65.12 45.89 11.69
N GLN A 384 -66.27 45.21 11.56
CA GLN A 384 -66.31 43.79 11.17
C GLN A 384 -65.81 43.57 9.73
N GLN A 385 -66.17 44.46 8.80
CA GLN A 385 -65.75 44.38 7.41
C GLN A 385 -64.24 44.63 7.27
N ALA A 386 -63.71 45.59 8.04
CA ALA A 386 -62.28 45.92 8.07
C ALA A 386 -61.42 44.76 8.60
N ILE A 387 -61.87 44.07 9.66
CA ILE A 387 -61.18 42.87 10.20
C ILE A 387 -61.16 41.75 9.15
N LYS A 388 -62.30 41.46 8.50
CA LYS A 388 -62.37 40.45 7.43
C LYS A 388 -61.45 40.80 6.27
N LEU A 389 -61.38 42.08 5.89
CA LEU A 389 -60.52 42.56 4.82
C LEU A 389 -59.04 42.39 5.18
N MET A 390 -58.65 42.69 6.41
CA MET A 390 -57.29 42.50 6.91
C MET A 390 -56.90 41.01 6.93
N GLN A 391 -57.78 40.14 7.42
CA GLN A 391 -57.57 38.68 7.42
C GLN A 391 -57.44 38.13 5.99
N HIS A 392 -58.28 38.60 5.07
CA HIS A 392 -58.17 38.25 3.65
C HIS A 392 -56.85 38.76 3.05
N ALA A 393 -56.44 39.99 3.34
CA ALA A 393 -55.17 40.56 2.88
C ALA A 393 -53.96 39.76 3.39
N LEU A 394 -54.05 39.15 4.57
CA LEU A 394 -53.02 38.29 5.14
C LEU A 394 -52.80 36.99 4.34
N CYS A 395 -53.87 36.41 3.80
CA CYS A 395 -53.85 35.10 3.12
C CYS A 395 -53.98 35.18 1.59
N SER A 396 -54.26 36.37 1.04
CA SER A 396 -54.52 36.54 -0.40
C SER A 396 -53.24 36.49 -1.25
N HIS A 397 -53.41 35.97 -2.47
CA HIS A 397 -52.36 35.93 -3.47
C HIS A 397 -52.29 37.26 -4.23
N PRO A 398 -51.09 37.79 -4.53
CA PRO A 398 -50.97 39.00 -5.34
C PRO A 398 -51.55 38.75 -6.74
N MET A 399 -52.46 39.62 -7.16
CA MET A 399 -53.04 39.59 -8.50
C MET A 399 -52.01 40.10 -9.53
N SER A 400 -52.03 39.57 -10.75
CA SER A 400 -51.09 40.01 -11.80
C SER A 400 -51.33 41.47 -12.20
N THR A 401 -50.27 42.15 -12.66
CA THR A 401 -50.38 43.56 -13.09
C THR A 401 -51.30 43.75 -14.30
N SER A 402 -51.45 42.73 -15.16
CA SER A 402 -52.39 42.72 -16.28
C SER A 402 -53.84 42.60 -15.80
N GLN A 403 -54.12 41.70 -14.85
CA GLN A 403 -55.44 41.54 -14.23
C GLN A 403 -55.86 42.81 -13.47
N ILE A 404 -54.98 43.36 -12.62
CA ILE A 404 -55.25 44.60 -11.89
C ILE A 404 -55.61 45.74 -12.86
N ARG A 405 -54.89 45.87 -13.98
CA ARG A 405 -55.16 46.89 -15.01
C ARG A 405 -56.50 46.68 -15.71
N SER A 406 -56.82 45.43 -16.08
CA SER A 406 -58.07 45.07 -16.74
C SER A 406 -59.27 45.38 -15.85
N GLU A 407 -59.24 44.88 -14.60
CA GLU A 407 -60.34 45.06 -13.65
C GLU A 407 -60.51 46.52 -13.21
N THR A 408 -59.39 47.25 -13.04
CA THR A 408 -59.44 48.68 -12.72
C THR A 408 -60.15 49.45 -13.84
N LYS A 409 -59.87 49.11 -15.10
CA LYS A 409 -60.50 49.75 -16.26
C LYS A 409 -62.02 49.51 -16.28
N SER A 410 -62.45 48.29 -15.97
CA SER A 410 -63.87 47.92 -15.89
C SER A 410 -64.61 48.64 -14.76
N LEU A 411 -63.96 48.89 -13.61
CA LEU A 411 -64.57 49.59 -12.47
C LEU A 411 -64.53 51.10 -12.55
N THR A 412 -63.63 51.68 -13.36
CA THR A 412 -63.47 53.14 -13.49
C THR A 412 -64.75 53.81 -14.01
N SER A 413 -65.52 53.11 -14.85
CA SER A 413 -66.82 53.59 -15.35
C SER A 413 -67.89 53.70 -14.26
N LEU A 414 -67.78 52.92 -13.18
CA LEU A 414 -68.71 52.91 -12.05
C LEU A 414 -68.29 53.92 -10.96
N THR A 415 -66.97 54.06 -10.74
CA THR A 415 -66.42 54.91 -9.67
C THR A 415 -66.17 56.36 -10.12
N ASN A 416 -66.10 56.69 -11.40
CA ASN A 416 -65.58 57.97 -11.95
C ASN A 416 -64.24 58.43 -11.35
N ASP A 417 -63.54 57.53 -10.67
CA ASP A 417 -62.25 57.78 -10.02
C ASP A 417 -61.42 56.51 -10.20
N ARG A 418 -60.38 56.66 -11.00
CA ARG A 418 -59.45 55.59 -11.33
C ARG A 418 -58.64 55.13 -10.12
N LEU A 419 -58.32 56.03 -9.18
CA LEU A 419 -57.59 55.70 -7.96
C LEU A 419 -58.47 54.88 -7.02
N ALA A 420 -59.73 55.29 -6.82
CA ALA A 420 -60.68 54.51 -6.04
C ALA A 420 -60.96 53.14 -6.68
N ALA A 421 -61.13 53.08 -8.01
CA ALA A 421 -61.30 51.80 -8.72
C ALA A 421 -60.11 50.86 -8.50
N LYS A 422 -58.89 51.40 -8.57
CA LYS A 422 -57.66 50.63 -8.30
C LYS A 422 -57.62 50.10 -6.87
N LYS A 423 -58.00 50.90 -5.87
CA LYS A 423 -58.09 50.46 -4.46
C LYS A 423 -59.12 49.34 -4.28
N ILE A 424 -60.31 49.46 -4.88
CA ILE A 424 -61.37 48.43 -4.82
C ILE A 424 -60.90 47.11 -5.41
N VAL A 425 -60.18 47.15 -6.54
CA VAL A 425 -59.58 45.96 -7.17
C VAL A 425 -58.51 45.35 -6.28
N GLN A 426 -57.57 46.16 -5.78
CA GLN A 426 -56.49 45.71 -4.90
C GLN A 426 -57.05 45.08 -3.61
N PHE A 427 -58.11 45.65 -3.04
CA PHE A 427 -58.74 45.14 -1.83
C PHE A 427 -59.58 43.87 -2.07
N GLY A 428 -59.76 43.45 -3.33
CA GLY A 428 -60.64 42.32 -3.67
C GLY A 428 -62.14 42.64 -3.52
N LEU A 429 -62.49 43.91 -3.26
CA LEU A 429 -63.87 44.36 -3.01
C LEU A 429 -64.73 44.35 -4.27
N HIS A 430 -64.13 44.20 -5.46
CA HIS A 430 -64.86 44.03 -6.72
C HIS A 430 -65.62 42.70 -6.80
N GLN A 431 -65.22 41.69 -6.03
CA GLN A 431 -65.92 40.40 -5.87
C GLN A 431 -66.92 40.41 -4.71
N ASN A 432 -66.94 41.48 -3.91
CA ASN A 432 -67.85 41.63 -2.77
C ASN A 432 -69.17 42.26 -3.25
N GLU A 433 -70.14 41.40 -3.56
CA GLU A 433 -71.44 41.81 -4.10
C GLU A 433 -72.18 42.84 -3.21
N PRO A 434 -72.22 42.70 -1.86
CA PRO A 434 -72.75 43.74 -0.97
C PRO A 434 -72.09 45.10 -1.14
N PHE A 435 -70.75 45.13 -1.28
CA PHE A 435 -70.00 46.37 -1.46
C PHE A 435 -70.28 47.01 -2.82
N ILE A 436 -70.38 46.22 -3.89
CA ILE A 436 -70.72 46.72 -5.24
C ILE A 436 -72.15 47.27 -5.29
N GLN A 437 -73.11 46.65 -4.60
CA GLN A 437 -74.47 47.18 -4.47
C GLN A 437 -74.48 48.51 -3.70
N GLN A 438 -73.69 48.63 -2.63
CA GLN A 438 -73.53 49.88 -1.87
C GLN A 438 -72.85 50.98 -2.70
N LEU A 439 -71.86 50.63 -3.52
CA LEU A 439 -71.21 51.55 -4.45
C LEU A 439 -72.19 52.13 -5.49
N LYS A 440 -73.13 51.31 -5.99
CA LYS A 440 -74.20 51.75 -6.90
C LYS A 440 -75.26 52.61 -6.19
N LYS A 441 -75.58 52.32 -4.92
CA LYS A 441 -76.65 52.99 -4.16
C LYS A 441 -76.20 54.30 -3.51
N ASN A 442 -75.00 54.34 -2.92
CA ASN A 442 -74.44 55.51 -2.26
C ASN A 442 -72.92 55.57 -2.46
N LYS A 443 -72.53 56.11 -3.61
CA LYS A 443 -71.14 56.27 -4.03
C LYS A 443 -70.27 57.04 -3.04
N LYS A 444 -70.80 58.12 -2.44
CA LYS A 444 -70.04 58.97 -1.51
C LYS A 444 -69.67 58.22 -0.22
N LEU A 445 -70.61 57.44 0.31
CA LEU A 445 -70.40 56.63 1.51
C LEU A 445 -69.48 55.43 1.24
N ALA A 446 -69.63 54.76 0.09
CA ALA A 446 -68.73 53.67 -0.31
C ALA A 446 -67.27 54.16 -0.51
N LEU A 447 -67.07 55.34 -1.09
CA LEU A 447 -65.74 55.94 -1.24
C LEU A 447 -65.11 56.34 0.10
N ALA A 448 -65.90 56.81 1.07
CA ALA A 448 -65.43 57.08 2.43
C ALA A 448 -64.98 55.79 3.14
N ASN A 449 -65.75 54.71 3.04
CA ASN A 449 -65.42 53.41 3.63
C ASN A 449 -64.12 52.81 3.06
N ILE A 450 -63.82 53.01 1.77
CA ILE A 450 -62.55 52.55 1.16
C ILE A 450 -61.33 53.16 1.86
N ASN A 451 -61.41 54.45 2.21
CA ASN A 451 -60.30 55.13 2.89
C ASN A 451 -60.13 54.61 4.33
N GLU A 452 -61.22 54.25 5.02
CA GLU A 452 -61.13 53.57 6.33
C GLU A 452 -60.53 52.16 6.21
N PHE A 453 -60.85 51.44 5.14
CA PHE A 453 -60.36 50.08 4.89
C PHE A 453 -58.90 50.01 4.44
N GLU A 454 -58.37 51.08 3.85
CA GLU A 454 -57.01 51.13 3.30
C GLU A 454 -55.95 50.77 4.33
N LYS A 455 -56.06 51.29 5.56
CA LYS A 455 -55.09 51.04 6.63
C LYS A 455 -55.14 49.59 7.12
N CYS A 456 -56.33 49.02 7.30
CA CYS A 456 -56.47 47.59 7.66
C CYS A 456 -55.95 46.66 6.57
N TYR A 457 -56.22 46.98 5.30
CA TYR A 457 -55.68 46.23 4.17
C TYR A 457 -54.15 46.34 4.09
N LEU A 458 -53.59 47.54 4.28
CA LEU A 458 -52.16 47.78 4.32
C LEU A 458 -51.50 47.00 5.47
N ALA A 459 -52.10 46.99 6.67
CA ALA A 459 -51.61 46.20 7.80
C ALA A 459 -51.59 44.70 7.48
N GLY A 460 -52.67 44.16 6.89
CA GLY A 460 -52.75 42.75 6.51
C GLY A 460 -51.74 42.34 5.42
N THR A 461 -51.59 43.16 4.38
CA THR A 461 -50.59 42.90 3.31
C THR A 461 -49.15 43.04 3.81
N THR A 462 -48.89 43.97 4.73
CA THR A 462 -47.58 44.15 5.37
C THR A 462 -47.20 42.96 6.25
N LEU A 463 -48.13 42.48 7.09
CA LEU A 463 -47.94 41.27 7.89
C LEU A 463 -47.69 40.03 7.01
N ARG A 464 -48.42 39.89 5.90
CA ARG A 464 -48.17 38.82 4.93
C ARG A 464 -46.75 38.90 4.37
N SER A 465 -46.32 40.09 3.95
CA SER A 465 -44.97 40.30 3.42
C SER A 465 -43.89 39.92 4.44
N ILE A 466 -44.08 40.27 5.71
CA ILE A 466 -43.17 39.89 6.80
C ILE A 466 -43.11 38.37 6.94
N ASN A 467 -44.27 37.69 7.00
CA ASN A 467 -44.33 36.22 7.13
C ASN A 467 -43.66 35.51 5.95
N VAL A 468 -43.92 35.95 4.72
CA VAL A 468 -43.29 35.37 3.51
C VAL A 468 -41.77 35.56 3.56
N CYS A 469 -41.29 36.74 3.95
CA CYS A 469 -39.86 37.01 4.05
C CYS A 469 -39.20 36.18 5.18
N ALA A 470 -39.87 36.04 6.32
CA ALA A 470 -39.38 35.27 7.46
C ALA A 470 -39.30 33.77 7.14
N GLN A 471 -40.31 33.22 6.46
CA GLN A 471 -40.31 31.85 5.97
C GLN A 471 -39.15 31.62 4.99
N ARG A 472 -38.94 32.55 4.05
CA ARG A 472 -37.82 32.49 3.09
C ARG A 472 -36.45 32.49 3.79
N ILE A 473 -36.29 33.27 4.87
CA ILE A 473 -35.07 33.23 5.71
C ILE A 473 -34.90 31.87 6.37
N ALA A 474 -35.97 31.31 6.96
CA ALA A 474 -35.92 30.01 7.62
C ALA A 474 -35.52 28.89 6.63
N ASP A 475 -36.05 28.92 5.41
CA ASP A 475 -35.75 27.93 4.37
C ASP A 475 -34.31 28.08 3.85
N MET A 476 -33.80 29.31 3.68
CA MET A 476 -32.39 29.56 3.34
C MET A 476 -31.44 29.07 4.44
N VAL A 477 -31.74 29.34 5.72
CA VAL A 477 -30.92 28.87 6.85
C VAL A 477 -30.93 27.34 6.96
N ARG A 478 -32.07 26.69 6.69
CA ARG A 478 -32.18 25.22 6.64
C ARG A 478 -31.26 24.65 5.55
N SER A 479 -31.28 25.25 4.35
CA SER A 479 -30.43 24.86 3.22
C SER A 479 -28.94 25.03 3.52
N LEU A 480 -28.55 26.13 4.17
CA LEU A 480 -27.16 26.40 4.57
C LEU A 480 -26.64 25.45 5.65
N LYS A 481 -27.53 25.00 6.55
CA LYS A 481 -27.18 24.05 7.61
C LYS A 481 -26.74 22.69 7.04
N GLY A 482 -27.18 22.34 5.82
CA GLY A 482 -26.69 21.18 5.08
C GLY A 482 -25.21 21.30 4.66
N TYR A 483 -24.77 22.51 4.28
CA TYR A 483 -23.38 22.78 3.89
C TYR A 483 -22.40 22.90 5.07
N ALA A 484 -22.87 23.32 6.24
CA ALA A 484 -22.03 23.66 7.38
C ALA A 484 -21.79 22.49 8.34
N ARG A 485 -22.31 21.29 8.07
CA ARG A 485 -22.04 20.09 8.89
C ARG A 485 -20.81 19.36 8.34
N PRO A 486 -19.65 19.41 9.03
CA PRO A 486 -18.42 18.79 8.56
C PRO A 486 -18.41 17.25 8.70
N ASP A 487 -19.36 16.67 9.43
CA ASP A 487 -19.20 15.33 10.02
C ASP A 487 -20.11 14.23 9.44
N ASP A 488 -20.86 14.49 8.37
CA ASP A 488 -21.76 13.50 7.79
C ASP A 488 -21.29 13.05 6.39
N GLU A 489 -20.06 12.54 6.32
CA GLU A 489 -19.59 11.68 5.22
C GLU A 489 -20.23 10.27 5.27
N SER A 490 -21.32 10.12 6.01
CA SER A 490 -22.06 8.87 6.06
C SER A 490 -22.82 8.64 4.75
N LEU A 491 -22.84 7.38 4.33
CA LEU A 491 -23.68 6.95 3.22
C LEU A 491 -25.14 6.96 3.66
N GLN A 492 -25.95 7.79 3.01
CA GLN A 492 -27.37 7.92 3.25
C GLN A 492 -28.16 7.53 2.00
N VAL A 493 -29.34 6.95 2.21
CA VAL A 493 -30.29 6.68 1.12
C VAL A 493 -31.10 7.96 0.91
N VAL A 494 -30.95 8.59 -0.25
CA VAL A 494 -31.49 9.93 -0.54
C VAL A 494 -32.07 9.98 -1.94
N ASP A 495 -33.11 10.81 -2.11
CA ASP A 495 -33.62 11.23 -3.41
C ASP A 495 -32.71 12.33 -4.00
N ILE A 496 -32.13 12.05 -5.17
CA ILE A 496 -31.21 12.99 -5.84
C ILE A 496 -31.91 14.29 -6.26
N HIS A 497 -33.23 14.27 -6.45
CA HIS A 497 -34.00 15.47 -6.79
C HIS A 497 -33.97 16.49 -5.67
N GLU A 498 -33.99 16.08 -4.39
CA GLU A 498 -33.90 17.00 -3.26
C GLU A 498 -32.59 17.81 -3.30
N GLY A 499 -31.46 17.14 -3.51
CA GLY A 499 -30.15 17.81 -3.58
C GLY A 499 -30.01 18.78 -4.77
N ILE A 500 -30.62 18.45 -5.91
CA ILE A 500 -30.65 19.34 -7.09
C ILE A 500 -31.54 20.55 -6.81
N GLU A 501 -32.74 20.34 -6.25
CA GLU A 501 -33.68 21.41 -5.91
C GLU A 501 -33.10 22.39 -4.89
N ASP A 502 -32.46 21.87 -3.82
CA ASP A 502 -31.76 22.70 -2.84
C ASP A 502 -30.71 23.58 -3.50
N THR A 503 -29.96 23.03 -4.45
CA THR A 503 -28.94 23.78 -5.21
C THR A 503 -29.57 24.85 -6.09
N LEU A 504 -30.69 24.56 -6.74
CA LEU A 504 -31.41 25.53 -7.57
C LEU A 504 -31.99 26.68 -6.74
N VAL A 505 -32.45 26.40 -5.52
CA VAL A 505 -32.89 27.43 -4.57
C VAL A 505 -31.76 28.37 -4.19
N ILE A 506 -30.54 27.86 -3.97
CA ILE A 506 -29.35 28.70 -3.69
C ILE A 506 -29.08 29.69 -4.82
N PHE A 507 -29.30 29.28 -6.08
CA PHE A 507 -29.08 30.12 -7.26
C PHE A 507 -30.33 30.88 -7.74
N GLU A 508 -31.43 30.90 -6.99
CA GLU A 508 -32.73 31.45 -7.40
C GLU A 508 -32.62 32.86 -8.01
N ASN A 509 -31.81 33.74 -7.42
CA ASN A 509 -31.69 35.13 -7.91
C ASN A 509 -30.87 35.29 -9.19
N ARG A 510 -29.92 34.39 -9.45
CA ARG A 510 -29.22 34.34 -10.74
C ARG A 510 -30.15 33.74 -11.80
N LEU A 511 -30.86 32.67 -11.43
CA LEU A 511 -31.81 31.96 -12.29
C LEU A 511 -33.02 32.83 -12.69
N LYS A 512 -33.46 33.78 -11.87
CA LYS A 512 -34.56 34.73 -12.22
C LYS A 512 -34.33 35.53 -13.50
N ARG A 513 -33.09 35.66 -13.96
CA ARG A 513 -32.73 36.38 -15.20
C ARG A 513 -32.74 35.46 -16.44
N HIS A 514 -32.92 34.16 -16.23
CA HIS A 514 -32.79 33.10 -17.22
C HIS A 514 -34.05 32.23 -17.25
N ASN A 515 -34.21 31.42 -18.30
CA ASN A 515 -35.31 30.47 -18.37
C ASN A 515 -34.84 29.09 -17.89
N LEU A 516 -35.34 28.66 -16.72
CA LEU A 516 -35.03 27.34 -16.16
C LEU A 516 -36.13 26.33 -16.53
N THR A 517 -35.75 25.28 -17.23
CA THR A 517 -36.62 24.13 -17.56
C THR A 517 -36.17 22.90 -16.77
N LYS A 518 -37.12 22.18 -16.15
CA LYS A 518 -36.86 20.98 -15.34
C LYS A 518 -37.61 19.79 -15.95
N GLU A 519 -36.90 18.71 -16.26
CA GLU A 519 -37.45 17.48 -16.84
C GLU A 519 -37.04 16.28 -15.97
N TYR A 520 -37.82 16.01 -14.92
CA TYR A 520 -37.52 14.92 -13.98
C TYR A 520 -38.31 13.65 -14.33
N GLN A 521 -37.60 12.57 -14.60
CA GLN A 521 -38.19 11.22 -14.57
C GLN A 521 -38.22 10.68 -13.14
N PRO A 522 -39.18 9.78 -12.80
CA PRO A 522 -39.17 9.10 -11.50
C PRO A 522 -37.93 8.22 -11.37
N LEU A 523 -37.18 8.41 -10.27
CA LEU A 523 -35.92 7.71 -9.99
C LEU A 523 -36.00 6.93 -8.68
N PRO A 524 -35.25 5.83 -8.54
CA PRO A 524 -35.07 5.18 -7.24
C PRO A 524 -34.14 6.01 -6.33
N GLU A 525 -34.34 5.88 -5.01
CA GLU A 525 -33.40 6.44 -4.03
C GLU A 525 -32.02 5.79 -4.17
N ILE A 526 -30.95 6.57 -3.98
CA ILE A 526 -29.58 6.10 -4.07
C ILE A 526 -28.86 6.20 -2.73
N GLN A 527 -27.97 5.24 -2.48
CA GLN A 527 -27.08 5.29 -1.33
C GLN A 527 -25.81 6.06 -1.68
N CYS A 528 -25.70 7.30 -1.20
CA CYS A 528 -24.61 8.23 -1.53
C CYS A 528 -24.20 9.10 -0.34
N GLN A 529 -23.13 9.87 -0.48
CA GLN A 529 -22.76 10.94 0.44
C GLN A 529 -23.41 12.26 -0.02
N PRO A 530 -24.54 12.70 0.58
CA PRO A 530 -25.38 13.74 -0.02
C PRO A 530 -24.68 15.09 -0.11
N VAL A 531 -23.92 15.46 0.93
CA VAL A 531 -23.16 16.72 0.99
C VAL A 531 -22.11 16.78 -0.12
N VAL A 532 -21.44 15.67 -0.39
CA VAL A 532 -20.39 15.57 -1.40
C VAL A 532 -21.00 15.65 -2.81
N LEU A 533 -22.15 15.00 -3.06
CA LEU A 533 -22.86 15.14 -4.33
C LEU A 533 -23.46 16.54 -4.53
N GLN A 534 -23.90 17.21 -3.47
CA GLN A 534 -24.39 18.58 -3.53
C GLN A 534 -23.30 19.55 -4.03
N GLN A 535 -22.04 19.30 -3.70
CA GLN A 535 -20.89 20.03 -4.24
C GLN A 535 -20.79 19.91 -5.77
N VAL A 536 -21.09 18.72 -6.32
CA VAL A 536 -21.12 18.48 -7.77
C VAL A 536 -22.21 19.33 -8.42
N TRP A 537 -23.44 19.28 -7.90
CA TRP A 537 -24.55 20.07 -8.44
C TRP A 537 -24.26 21.56 -8.41
N THR A 538 -23.68 22.04 -7.31
CA THR A 538 -23.31 23.45 -7.14
C THR A 538 -22.32 23.89 -8.21
N ASN A 539 -21.27 23.10 -8.43
CA ASN A 539 -20.24 23.40 -9.41
C ASN A 539 -20.77 23.41 -10.84
N LEU A 540 -21.56 22.39 -11.20
CA LEU A 540 -22.12 22.28 -12.55
C LEU A 540 -23.12 23.40 -12.84
N ILE A 541 -24.03 23.69 -11.91
CA ILE A 541 -25.04 24.76 -12.08
C ILE A 541 -24.37 26.14 -12.08
N SER A 542 -23.39 26.37 -11.20
CA SER A 542 -22.64 27.64 -11.17
C SER A 542 -21.88 27.88 -12.47
N ASN A 543 -21.19 26.85 -13.00
CA ASN A 543 -20.47 26.94 -14.27
C ASN A 543 -21.41 27.19 -15.45
N ALA A 544 -22.56 26.52 -15.48
CA ALA A 544 -23.59 26.77 -16.48
C ALA A 544 -24.07 28.24 -16.41
N LEU A 545 -24.43 28.72 -15.22
CA LEU A 545 -24.89 30.10 -14.99
C LEU A 545 -23.84 31.17 -15.31
N ASP A 546 -22.55 30.86 -15.16
CA ASP A 546 -21.44 31.76 -15.53
C ASP A 546 -21.28 31.86 -17.05
N ALA A 547 -21.67 30.82 -17.80
CA ALA A 547 -21.60 30.78 -19.26
C ALA A 547 -22.83 31.37 -19.96
N LEU A 548 -23.97 31.50 -19.25
CA LEU A 548 -25.22 31.99 -19.82
C LEU A 548 -25.13 33.47 -20.25
N PRO A 549 -25.74 33.83 -21.40
CA PRO A 549 -25.96 35.22 -21.78
C PRO A 549 -27.05 35.86 -20.91
N SER A 550 -27.28 37.18 -21.04
CA SER A 550 -28.22 37.95 -20.21
C SER A 550 -29.67 37.41 -20.15
N GLN A 551 -30.11 36.63 -21.13
CA GLN A 551 -31.35 35.84 -21.14
C GLN A 551 -31.14 34.43 -21.71
N GLY A 552 -30.22 33.65 -21.14
CA GLY A 552 -30.03 32.24 -21.51
C GLY A 552 -31.07 31.26 -20.95
N GLN A 553 -30.97 30.01 -21.40
CA GLN A 553 -31.77 28.86 -20.98
C GLN A 553 -30.90 27.83 -20.25
N LEU A 554 -31.40 27.34 -19.11
CA LEU A 554 -30.82 26.22 -18.38
C LEU A 554 -31.85 25.08 -18.34
N LEU A 555 -31.46 23.90 -18.80
CA LEU A 555 -32.25 22.68 -18.73
C LEU A 555 -31.59 21.70 -17.76
N VAL A 556 -32.35 21.24 -16.77
CA VAL A 556 -31.96 20.14 -15.89
C VAL A 556 -32.86 18.94 -16.16
N LYS A 557 -32.27 17.83 -16.60
CA LYS A 557 -32.98 16.60 -16.97
C LYS A 557 -32.44 15.42 -16.18
N THR A 558 -33.32 14.54 -15.71
CA THR A 558 -32.92 13.28 -15.09
C THR A 558 -33.58 12.09 -15.77
N GLU A 559 -32.84 11.02 -16.02
CA GLU A 559 -33.35 9.80 -16.65
C GLU A 559 -32.64 8.53 -16.16
N LEU A 560 -33.34 7.39 -16.26
CA LEU A 560 -32.73 6.06 -16.05
C LEU A 560 -32.17 5.55 -17.38
N SER A 561 -30.90 5.19 -17.38
CA SER A 561 -30.21 4.64 -18.56
C SER A 561 -29.48 3.36 -18.20
N ASN A 562 -29.52 2.37 -19.10
CA ASN A 562 -28.85 1.09 -18.90
C ASN A 562 -27.60 1.04 -19.78
N ILE A 563 -26.42 1.07 -19.17
CA ILE A 563 -25.13 1.10 -19.84
C ILE A 563 -24.34 -0.13 -19.39
N ASN A 564 -23.93 -0.98 -20.34
CA ASN A 564 -23.15 -2.20 -20.07
C ASN A 564 -23.80 -3.15 -19.03
N ASN A 565 -25.11 -3.42 -19.15
CA ASN A 565 -25.88 -4.24 -18.20
C ASN A 565 -25.94 -3.70 -16.76
N ARG A 566 -25.63 -2.42 -16.55
CA ARG A 566 -25.78 -1.73 -15.27
C ARG A 566 -26.67 -0.51 -15.46
N GLU A 567 -27.62 -0.36 -14.56
CA GLU A 567 -28.55 0.76 -14.57
C GLU A 567 -27.93 1.96 -13.85
N TYR A 568 -28.07 3.12 -14.48
CA TYR A 568 -27.53 4.40 -14.02
C TYR A 568 -28.65 5.44 -14.00
N ILE A 569 -28.63 6.27 -12.96
CA ILE A 569 -29.31 7.55 -12.93
C ILE A 569 -28.42 8.55 -13.66
N VAL A 570 -28.91 9.09 -14.76
CA VAL A 570 -28.21 10.10 -15.56
C VAL A 570 -28.84 11.46 -15.29
N ILE A 571 -28.03 12.37 -14.75
CA ILE A 571 -28.37 13.77 -14.52
C ILE A 571 -27.68 14.59 -15.61
N SER A 572 -28.46 15.34 -16.37
CA SER A 572 -28.00 16.18 -17.48
C SER A 572 -28.30 17.65 -17.20
N ILE A 573 -27.27 18.49 -17.21
CA ILE A 573 -27.37 19.94 -17.06
C ILE A 573 -26.91 20.56 -18.37
N ARG A 574 -27.83 21.22 -19.08
CA ARG A 574 -27.56 21.83 -20.38
C ARG A 574 -27.82 23.33 -20.33
N ASP A 575 -26.82 24.11 -20.74
CA ASP A 575 -26.93 25.55 -20.97
C ASP A 575 -26.79 25.90 -22.45
N ASP A 576 -27.36 27.03 -22.86
CA ASP A 576 -27.17 27.64 -24.18
C ASP A 576 -26.11 28.78 -24.15
N GLY A 577 -25.10 28.61 -23.29
CA GLY A 577 -24.05 29.58 -23.06
C GLY A 577 -23.01 29.66 -24.19
N CYS A 578 -21.86 30.26 -23.89
CA CYS A 578 -20.78 30.47 -24.85
C CYS A 578 -20.13 29.19 -25.41
N GLY A 579 -20.40 28.02 -24.83
CA GLY A 579 -19.86 26.74 -25.26
C GLY A 579 -18.33 26.63 -25.10
N MET A 580 -17.78 25.47 -25.47
CA MET A 580 -16.36 25.12 -25.36
C MET A 580 -15.87 24.44 -26.64
N SER A 581 -14.60 24.66 -26.99
CA SER A 581 -13.93 23.92 -28.09
C SER A 581 -13.52 22.51 -27.67
N GLU A 582 -13.25 21.63 -28.63
CA GLU A 582 -12.77 20.26 -28.35
C GLU A 582 -11.51 20.25 -27.48
N ASP A 583 -10.53 21.12 -27.78
CA ASP A 583 -9.30 21.27 -26.97
C ASP A 583 -9.57 21.65 -25.50
N VAL A 584 -10.64 22.39 -25.25
CA VAL A 584 -11.04 22.79 -23.90
C VAL A 584 -11.69 21.60 -23.20
N ILE A 585 -12.60 20.89 -23.88
CA ILE A 585 -13.31 19.71 -23.34
C ILE A 585 -12.33 18.62 -22.89
N GLU A 586 -11.23 18.40 -23.61
CA GLU A 586 -10.19 17.44 -23.20
C GLU A 586 -9.49 17.83 -21.89
N LYS A 587 -9.40 19.14 -21.61
CA LYS A 587 -8.63 19.69 -20.48
C LYS A 587 -9.47 20.18 -19.30
N ILE A 588 -10.80 20.32 -19.44
CA ILE A 588 -11.65 20.90 -18.38
C ILE A 588 -11.62 20.12 -17.05
N PHE A 589 -11.22 18.85 -17.07
CA PHE A 589 -11.09 18.01 -15.88
C PHE A 589 -9.64 17.94 -15.34
N GLU A 590 -8.66 18.56 -16.01
CA GLU A 590 -7.29 18.64 -15.53
C GLU A 590 -7.17 19.60 -14.33
N LEU A 591 -6.30 19.26 -13.36
CA LEU A 591 -6.04 20.13 -12.21
C LEU A 591 -5.46 21.48 -12.64
N ASN A 592 -5.97 22.56 -12.06
CA ASN A 592 -5.56 23.96 -12.28
C ASN A 592 -5.87 24.51 -13.68
N TYR A 593 -6.67 23.81 -14.48
CA TYR A 593 -7.13 24.32 -15.77
C TYR A 593 -8.33 25.26 -15.57
N THR A 594 -8.20 26.52 -15.96
CA THR A 594 -9.25 27.54 -15.83
C THR A 594 -9.28 28.48 -17.01
N THR A 595 -10.50 28.81 -17.48
CA THR A 595 -10.75 29.75 -18.58
C THR A 595 -11.23 31.12 -18.09
N LYS A 596 -11.37 31.31 -16.76
CA LYS A 596 -11.83 32.57 -16.14
C LYS A 596 -10.64 33.53 -15.97
N LYS A 597 -10.70 34.73 -16.57
CA LYS A 597 -9.65 35.77 -16.45
C LYS A 597 -9.62 36.40 -15.04
N GLU A 598 -8.43 36.87 -14.65
CA GLU A 598 -8.12 37.54 -13.37
C GLU A 598 -9.23 38.53 -12.94
N GLY A 599 -10.02 38.13 -11.94
CA GLY A 599 -11.15 38.91 -11.41
C GLY A 599 -12.29 38.04 -10.86
N HIS A 600 -12.49 36.86 -11.44
CA HIS A 600 -13.32 35.79 -10.85
C HIS A 600 -12.39 34.65 -10.44
N PHE A 601 -12.23 34.39 -9.14
CA PHE A 601 -11.37 33.33 -8.61
C PHE A 601 -11.89 31.94 -9.03
N GLY A 602 -11.50 31.47 -10.21
CA GLY A 602 -11.66 30.09 -10.65
C GLY A 602 -10.30 29.41 -10.58
N LEU A 603 -10.00 28.72 -9.48
CA LEU A 603 -8.74 27.99 -9.27
C LEU A 603 -8.52 26.84 -10.28
N GLY A 604 -9.53 26.50 -11.08
CA GLY A 604 -9.47 25.40 -12.05
C GLY A 604 -9.51 24.02 -11.41
N ILE A 605 -10.14 23.91 -10.23
CA ILE A 605 -10.20 22.68 -9.43
C ILE A 605 -11.61 22.07 -9.43
N GLY A 606 -12.67 22.89 -9.56
CA GLY A 606 -14.05 22.46 -9.32
C GLY A 606 -14.54 21.30 -10.19
N LEU A 607 -14.24 21.29 -11.49
CA LEU A 607 -14.63 20.17 -12.37
C LEU A 607 -13.79 18.92 -12.12
N SER A 608 -12.51 19.06 -11.79
CA SER A 608 -11.65 17.94 -11.40
C SER A 608 -12.15 17.26 -10.11
N VAL A 609 -12.60 18.06 -9.14
CA VAL A 609 -13.22 17.55 -7.90
C VAL A 609 -14.58 16.92 -8.17
N CYS A 610 -15.40 17.48 -9.07
CA CYS A 610 -16.63 16.81 -9.50
C CYS A 610 -16.33 15.41 -10.06
N GLN A 611 -15.32 15.28 -10.92
CA GLN A 611 -14.93 13.98 -11.48
C GLN A 611 -14.49 12.99 -10.39
N GLN A 612 -13.73 13.44 -9.41
CA GLN A 612 -13.30 12.58 -8.29
C GLN A 612 -14.46 12.14 -7.41
N ILE A 613 -15.36 13.06 -7.06
CA ILE A 613 -16.56 12.76 -6.28
C ILE A 613 -17.43 11.73 -7.01
N ILE A 614 -17.65 11.91 -8.32
CA ILE A 614 -18.48 10.99 -9.09
C ILE A 614 -17.78 9.63 -9.24
N ASN A 615 -16.46 9.60 -9.42
CA ASN A 615 -15.69 8.36 -9.44
C ASN A 615 -15.72 7.63 -8.09
N SER A 616 -15.67 8.34 -6.95
CA SER A 616 -15.79 7.71 -5.62
C SER A 616 -17.16 7.05 -5.43
N HIS A 617 -18.20 7.56 -6.10
CA HIS A 617 -19.54 6.98 -6.15
C HIS A 617 -19.71 5.90 -7.24
N ASN A 618 -18.61 5.42 -7.84
CA ASN A 618 -18.61 4.47 -8.96
C ASN A 618 -19.42 4.94 -10.19
N GLY A 619 -19.54 6.26 -10.34
CA GLY A 619 -20.21 6.92 -11.44
C GLY A 619 -19.26 7.37 -12.54
N TRP A 620 -19.78 8.16 -13.47
CA TRP A 620 -18.99 8.83 -14.51
C TRP A 620 -19.51 10.25 -14.75
N ILE A 621 -18.63 11.15 -15.19
CA ILE A 621 -18.99 12.51 -15.63
C ILE A 621 -18.47 12.74 -17.05
N LYS A 622 -19.27 13.39 -17.89
CA LYS A 622 -18.92 13.73 -19.28
C LYS A 622 -19.38 15.14 -19.62
N ALA A 623 -18.70 15.75 -20.57
CA ALA A 623 -19.05 17.05 -21.12
C ALA A 623 -19.18 16.94 -22.64
N GLU A 624 -20.25 17.51 -23.19
CA GLU A 624 -20.44 17.73 -24.61
C GLU A 624 -20.71 19.22 -24.80
N SER A 625 -20.02 19.87 -25.73
CA SER A 625 -20.21 21.31 -25.94
C SER A 625 -19.93 21.67 -27.39
N LYS A 626 -20.58 22.74 -27.86
CA LYS A 626 -20.29 23.36 -29.15
C LYS A 626 -20.08 24.86 -28.94
N PRO A 627 -18.96 25.44 -29.42
CA PRO A 627 -18.69 26.87 -29.27
C PRO A 627 -19.85 27.73 -29.78
N GLY A 628 -20.31 28.66 -28.95
CA GLY A 628 -21.39 29.61 -29.23
C GLY A 628 -22.79 29.00 -29.31
N LEU A 629 -22.98 27.73 -28.94
CA LEU A 629 -24.25 27.00 -29.08
C LEU A 629 -24.78 26.45 -27.76
N TYR A 630 -24.05 25.54 -27.12
CA TYR A 630 -24.47 24.92 -25.86
C TYR A 630 -23.31 24.23 -25.14
N THR A 631 -23.50 24.01 -23.84
CA THR A 631 -22.74 23.02 -23.06
C THR A 631 -23.71 22.07 -22.39
N LEU A 632 -23.36 20.78 -22.38
CA LEU A 632 -24.11 19.69 -21.76
C LEU A 632 -23.15 18.94 -20.84
N MET A 633 -23.41 19.00 -19.54
CA MET A 633 -22.71 18.21 -18.53
C MET A 633 -23.60 17.05 -18.12
N GLN A 634 -23.06 15.83 -18.15
CA GLN A 634 -23.77 14.61 -17.80
C GLN A 634 -23.06 13.88 -16.67
N VAL A 635 -23.82 13.46 -15.67
CA VAL A 635 -23.36 12.68 -14.52
C VAL A 635 -24.17 11.40 -14.45
N GLY A 636 -23.51 10.25 -14.48
CA GLY A 636 -24.13 8.93 -14.31
C GLY A 636 -23.79 8.32 -12.96
N LEU A 637 -24.78 8.00 -12.13
CA LEU A 637 -24.64 7.34 -10.83
C LEU A 637 -25.32 5.95 -10.87
N PRO A 638 -24.67 4.85 -10.44
CA PRO A 638 -25.25 3.51 -10.54
C PRO A 638 -26.40 3.28 -9.54
N THR A 639 -27.47 2.59 -9.94
CA THR A 639 -28.68 2.33 -9.10
C THR A 639 -28.53 1.17 -8.08
N GLY A 640 -27.30 0.86 -7.65
CA GLY A 640 -27.02 -0.25 -6.72
C GLY A 640 -26.37 0.19 -5.41
N LYS A 641 -26.53 -0.61 -4.34
CA LYS A 641 -25.79 -0.41 -3.08
C LYS A 641 -24.31 -0.20 -3.36
N HIS A 642 -23.70 0.77 -2.68
CA HIS A 642 -22.27 1.00 -2.71
C HIS A 642 -21.57 -0.32 -2.33
N ILE A 643 -20.94 -0.98 -3.32
CA ILE A 643 -20.12 -2.17 -3.05
C ILE A 643 -18.80 -1.60 -2.54
N GLU A 644 -18.50 -1.79 -1.25
CA GLU A 644 -17.18 -1.50 -0.72
C GLU A 644 -16.13 -2.15 -1.63
N PRO A 645 -15.08 -1.43 -2.06
CA PRO A 645 -14.00 -2.06 -2.80
C PRO A 645 -13.45 -3.18 -1.92
N ALA A 646 -13.52 -4.42 -2.42
CA ALA A 646 -12.96 -5.56 -1.73
C ALA A 646 -11.52 -5.23 -1.36
N THR A 647 -11.25 -5.19 -0.05
CA THR A 647 -9.92 -5.03 0.50
C THR A 647 -9.09 -6.19 -0.04
N LEU A 648 -8.29 -5.91 -1.07
CA LEU A 648 -7.23 -6.80 -1.53
C LEU A 648 -6.24 -6.94 -0.38
N ARG A 649 -6.43 -8.02 0.40
CA ARG A 649 -5.47 -8.50 1.40
C ARG A 649 -4.20 -9.01 0.74
#